data_AF-A0A950USI3-F1
#
_entry.id   AF-A0A950USI3-F1
#
_cell.length_a   1.000
_cell.length_b   1.000
_cell.length_c   1.000
_cell.angle_alpha   90.00
_cell.angle_beta   90.00
_cell.angle_gamma   90.00
#
_symmetry.space_group_name_H-M   'P 1'
#
loop_
_entity.id
_entity.type
_entity.pdbx_description
1 polymer ?
#
loop_
_entity_poly.entity_id
_entity_poly.type
_entity_poly.pdbx_seq_one_letter_code
_entity_poly.pdbx_strand_id
1 'polypeptide(L)'
;MATQAALAAATEDAKRLSLEAIDVSKLELWSSDTHWPYFERLRREDPVHYCAKSEFGSYWSITKYNDIMGVDTNHEVFSSEREITIFDEVKDGTELPMFIAMDPPKHDAQRKVVSPIVAPGNLARMESLIRERAGKILDQLPVGETFDWVDKVSIELTTQMLATLFDFPFEDRRKLTYWSDVVTTVPGPGRLVETADEQLALVFECLDYFVKLWNERVNAEPAMDLISMLAHADATRNMGPMEYLGNVILLIVGGNDTTRNTITGSILALNQNPAEYQKLREHPELIPSMVSETIRWQTPLAHMRRTATRDFELNGKTIKKGDKVVMWYVSGNRDESVIENPNAYIIDRERPRQHISFGYGIHRCVGNRLAEMQLRVIWEEILKRFPRIEVVGEPVHIASPFTKGYASLLVRIPATEAVPARPAAFAEREPVTHAPFYRQPLSTFISASAVSSVGGLLFNIMPALLGSAAQRFALDDAQVGIVGSSMLAGFAVVAATSRQWINRFDWRGLTIAGTALSVLSLIAAALIGSYGALLGALFGTGMGLGLLYTVTIAIVSENEKPDRAFGIKLASEVLLAIVAVLLLTQFVEARWGFSGTALTLAGLSGAVALVGLPVIPARRALIPPDERFAMLRRNGTDLSLSKNWWPWLGLGAMFTSFAGLAALWAFLTQIAPSFGVGDQTVAVLLMIGLAISGMAGIAAAVIGDRFGRERPLMIGMLLAIAGVVVLMVDHGLAGYFIGALLAVGLFNFPMAYQMGMIASSDPNGRVSVLMPAALAIGSALGPVLGGALLSGGHGYVPLYALFAVTIAASLVAFTVLARRLANRSAL
;
A
#
# COMPACT_ATOMS: atom_id res chain seq x y z
N MET A 1 5.02 -26.94 28.06
CA MET A 1 3.67 -27.43 27.70
C MET A 1 3.05 -27.94 28.99
N ALA A 2 1.73 -27.85 29.17
CA ALA A 2 1.10 -28.65 30.22
C ALA A 2 1.49 -30.11 29.98
N THR A 3 1.91 -30.84 31.02
CA THR A 3 2.06 -32.28 30.88
C THR A 3 0.70 -32.85 30.45
N GLN A 4 0.68 -33.90 29.63
CA GLN A 4 -0.60 -34.51 29.20
C GLN A 4 -1.51 -34.85 30.41
N ALA A 5 -0.91 -35.22 31.54
CA ALA A 5 -1.61 -35.44 32.80
C ALA A 5 -2.25 -34.15 33.37
N ALA A 6 -1.52 -33.02 33.37
CA ALA A 6 -2.06 -31.74 33.83
C ALA A 6 -3.20 -31.23 32.94
N LEU A 7 -3.07 -31.37 31.61
CA LEU A 7 -4.13 -30.98 30.68
C LEU A 7 -5.37 -31.88 30.82
N ALA A 8 -5.18 -33.19 31.04
CA ALA A 8 -6.28 -34.12 31.31
C ALA A 8 -7.00 -33.77 32.63
N ALA A 9 -6.25 -33.47 33.69
CA ALA A 9 -6.81 -33.04 34.97
C ALA A 9 -7.60 -31.72 34.83
N ALA A 10 -7.05 -30.74 34.12
CA ALA A 10 -7.74 -29.48 33.84
C ALA A 10 -8.99 -29.67 32.97
N THR A 11 -9.00 -30.64 32.06
CA THR A 11 -10.17 -30.98 31.24
C THR A 11 -11.30 -31.56 32.10
N GLU A 12 -10.98 -32.47 33.01
CA GLU A 12 -11.95 -33.03 33.94
C GLU A 12 -12.46 -31.98 34.94
N ASP A 13 -11.57 -31.10 35.43
CA ASP A 13 -11.98 -29.99 36.30
C ASP A 13 -12.90 -29.01 35.56
N ALA A 14 -12.53 -28.61 34.34
CA ALA A 14 -13.33 -27.73 33.51
C ALA A 14 -14.71 -28.32 33.17
N LYS A 15 -14.89 -29.65 33.12
CA LYS A 15 -16.21 -30.29 32.98
C LYS A 15 -16.99 -30.34 34.30
N ARG A 16 -16.29 -30.55 35.42
CA ARG A 16 -16.88 -30.73 36.75
C ARG A 16 -17.41 -29.44 37.36
N LEU A 17 -16.73 -28.31 37.14
CA LEU A 17 -17.16 -27.01 37.67
C LEU A 17 -18.52 -26.61 37.08
N SER A 18 -19.33 -25.85 37.82
CA SER A 18 -20.44 -25.12 37.19
C SER A 18 -19.88 -23.98 36.33
N LEU A 19 -20.65 -23.49 35.35
CA LEU A 19 -20.16 -22.40 34.48
C LEU A 19 -19.79 -21.17 35.32
N GLU A 20 -20.60 -20.83 36.33
CA GLU A 20 -20.40 -19.68 37.23
C GLU A 20 -19.14 -19.78 38.09
N ALA A 21 -18.58 -20.98 38.26
CA ALA A 21 -17.37 -21.23 39.03
C ALA A 21 -16.09 -21.16 38.17
N ILE A 22 -16.21 -20.98 36.85
CA ILE A 22 -15.06 -20.86 35.96
C ILE A 22 -14.43 -19.48 36.13
N ASP A 23 -13.16 -19.47 36.53
CA ASP A 23 -12.32 -18.27 36.59
C ASP A 23 -11.02 -18.55 35.84
N VAL A 24 -10.91 -17.95 34.65
CA VAL A 24 -9.76 -18.11 33.75
C VAL A 24 -8.61 -17.15 34.07
N SER A 25 -8.77 -16.28 35.08
CA SER A 25 -7.75 -15.32 35.49
C SER A 25 -6.68 -15.91 36.43
N LYS A 26 -6.95 -17.09 37.02
CA LYS A 26 -6.07 -17.80 37.97
C LYS A 26 -4.66 -18.02 37.41
N LEU A 27 -3.64 -17.53 38.12
CA LEU A 27 -2.24 -17.54 37.67
C LEU A 27 -1.72 -18.96 37.37
N GLU A 28 -2.19 -19.97 38.12
CA GLU A 28 -1.78 -21.37 37.98
C GLU A 28 -2.15 -21.94 36.61
N LEU A 29 -3.26 -21.49 36.01
CA LEU A 29 -3.70 -21.94 34.68
C LEU A 29 -2.75 -21.47 33.56
N TRP A 30 -2.04 -20.36 33.80
CA TRP A 30 -1.11 -19.75 32.86
C TRP A 30 0.30 -20.32 33.02
N SER A 31 0.79 -20.45 34.25
CA SER A 31 2.10 -21.07 34.52
C SER A 31 2.15 -22.55 34.11
N SER A 32 1.01 -23.26 34.21
CA SER A 32 0.89 -24.65 33.79
C SER A 32 0.39 -24.83 32.35
N ASP A 33 -0.01 -23.76 31.64
CA ASP A 33 -0.56 -23.82 30.28
C ASP A 33 -1.82 -24.71 30.16
N THR A 34 -2.68 -24.69 31.20
CA THR A 34 -3.89 -25.53 31.33
C THR A 34 -5.21 -24.75 31.22
N HIS A 35 -5.17 -23.48 30.82
CA HIS A 35 -6.36 -22.63 30.60
C HIS A 35 -7.25 -23.09 29.43
N TRP A 36 -6.73 -23.90 28.50
CA TRP A 36 -7.41 -24.26 27.24
C TRP A 36 -8.80 -24.89 27.38
N PRO A 37 -9.02 -25.93 28.23
CA PRO A 37 -10.32 -26.60 28.33
C PRO A 37 -11.42 -25.67 28.86
N TYR A 38 -11.07 -24.72 29.74
CA TYR A 38 -12.01 -23.74 30.27
C TYR A 38 -12.48 -22.78 29.17
N PHE A 39 -11.56 -22.26 28.36
CA PHE A 39 -11.93 -21.39 27.23
C PHE A 39 -12.74 -22.13 26.16
N GLU A 40 -12.43 -23.40 25.88
CA GLU A 40 -13.23 -24.22 24.97
C GLU A 40 -14.67 -24.36 25.46
N ARG A 41 -14.84 -24.67 26.75
CA ARG A 41 -16.16 -24.78 27.36
C ARG A 41 -16.91 -23.45 27.34
N LEU A 42 -16.27 -22.35 27.71
CA LEU A 42 -16.88 -21.01 27.66
C LEU A 42 -17.31 -20.63 26.24
N ARG A 43 -16.47 -20.84 25.22
CA ARG A 43 -16.87 -20.58 23.82
C ARG A 43 -18.11 -21.38 23.41
N ARG A 44 -18.22 -22.64 23.85
CA ARG A 44 -19.33 -23.52 23.49
C ARG A 44 -20.62 -23.19 24.25
N GLU A 45 -20.53 -22.93 25.54
CA GLU A 45 -21.68 -22.95 26.47
C GLU A 45 -22.09 -21.55 26.97
N ASP A 46 -21.14 -20.62 27.19
CA ASP A 46 -21.42 -19.27 27.72
C ASP A 46 -20.36 -18.28 27.22
N PRO A 47 -20.40 -17.84 25.94
CA PRO A 47 -19.28 -17.10 25.33
C PRO A 47 -19.11 -15.66 25.84
N VAL A 48 -20.16 -15.11 26.47
CA VAL A 48 -20.19 -13.84 27.20
C VAL A 48 -20.48 -14.17 28.66
N HIS A 49 -19.41 -14.51 29.38
CA HIS A 49 -19.48 -15.14 30.70
C HIS A 49 -19.20 -14.14 31.82
N TYR A 50 -20.02 -14.12 32.87
CA TYR A 50 -19.77 -13.27 34.04
C TYR A 50 -19.11 -14.06 35.17
N CYS A 51 -17.87 -13.70 35.49
CA CYS A 51 -17.16 -14.22 36.66
C CYS A 51 -17.43 -13.28 37.85
N ALA A 52 -18.21 -13.75 38.83
CA ALA A 52 -18.62 -12.93 39.97
C ALA A 52 -17.53 -12.74 41.03
N LYS A 53 -16.55 -13.66 41.11
CA LYS A 53 -15.49 -13.66 42.13
C LYS A 53 -14.17 -14.14 41.52
N SER A 54 -13.17 -13.27 41.56
CA SER A 54 -11.77 -13.59 41.27
C SER A 54 -10.86 -12.75 42.15
N GLU A 55 -9.56 -13.01 42.12
CA GLU A 55 -8.55 -12.15 42.78
C GLU A 55 -8.56 -10.71 42.24
N PHE A 56 -9.12 -10.50 41.05
CA PHE A 56 -9.25 -9.21 40.37
C PHE A 56 -10.68 -8.65 40.42
N GLY A 57 -11.52 -9.13 41.34
CA GLY A 57 -12.93 -8.75 41.42
C GLY A 57 -13.80 -9.39 40.32
N SER A 58 -14.98 -8.84 40.08
CA SER A 58 -15.89 -9.37 39.07
C SER A 58 -15.57 -8.85 37.66
N TYR A 59 -15.72 -9.70 36.65
CA TYR A 59 -15.48 -9.32 35.25
C TYR A 59 -16.28 -10.17 34.26
N TRP A 60 -16.52 -9.62 33.08
CA TRP A 60 -17.03 -10.35 31.93
C TRP A 60 -15.89 -10.92 31.11
N SER A 61 -15.97 -12.21 30.77
CA SER A 61 -15.11 -12.88 29.80
C SER A 61 -15.79 -12.93 28.44
N ILE A 62 -15.18 -12.27 27.45
CA ILE A 62 -15.60 -12.34 26.05
C ILE A 62 -14.65 -13.29 25.32
N THR A 63 -15.17 -14.43 24.87
CA THR A 63 -14.33 -15.58 24.49
C THR A 63 -14.38 -15.95 23.00
N LYS A 64 -15.33 -15.41 22.23
CA LYS A 64 -15.45 -15.63 20.77
C LYS A 64 -14.87 -14.48 19.96
N TYR A 65 -14.37 -14.81 18.77
CA TYR A 65 -13.64 -13.89 17.88
C TYR A 65 -14.48 -12.67 17.49
N ASN A 66 -15.71 -12.89 17.01
CA ASN A 66 -16.58 -11.82 16.53
C ASN A 66 -17.10 -10.94 17.69
N ASP A 67 -17.35 -11.52 18.87
CA ASP A 67 -17.77 -10.76 20.05
C ASP A 67 -16.65 -9.86 20.54
N ILE A 68 -15.42 -10.37 20.58
CA ILE A 68 -14.23 -9.57 20.89
C ILE A 68 -14.08 -8.41 19.90
N MET A 69 -14.20 -8.67 18.59
CA MET A 69 -14.18 -7.60 17.59
C MET A 69 -15.30 -6.56 17.81
N GLY A 70 -16.49 -7.01 18.18
CA GLY A 70 -17.62 -6.14 18.51
C GLY A 70 -17.33 -5.22 19.69
N VAL A 71 -16.68 -5.72 20.73
CA VAL A 71 -16.23 -4.93 21.88
C VAL A 71 -15.12 -3.95 21.47
N ASP A 72 -14.07 -4.44 20.82
CA ASP A 72 -12.86 -3.67 20.52
C ASP A 72 -13.08 -2.54 19.51
N THR A 73 -14.06 -2.69 18.62
CA THR A 73 -14.45 -1.64 17.66
C THR A 73 -15.44 -0.62 18.24
N ASN A 74 -16.13 -0.95 19.33
CA ASN A 74 -17.14 -0.12 19.97
C ASN A 74 -16.59 0.60 21.22
N HIS A 75 -15.51 1.36 21.02
CA HIS A 75 -14.77 2.06 22.08
C HIS A 75 -15.59 3.12 22.83
N GLU A 76 -16.69 3.63 22.26
CA GLU A 76 -17.59 4.56 22.95
C GLU A 76 -18.37 3.87 24.09
N VAL A 77 -18.74 2.58 23.90
CA VAL A 77 -19.39 1.77 24.92
C VAL A 77 -18.37 1.12 25.83
N PHE A 78 -17.29 0.61 25.26
CA PHE A 78 -16.26 -0.13 25.95
C PHE A 78 -15.00 0.72 25.98
N SER A 79 -14.90 1.55 27.00
CA SER A 79 -13.83 2.53 27.20
C SER A 79 -12.52 1.84 27.55
N SER A 80 -11.42 2.34 27.00
CA SER A 80 -10.05 2.00 27.42
C SER A 80 -9.54 2.93 28.52
N GLU A 81 -10.29 3.98 28.87
CA GLU A 81 -9.83 4.99 29.80
C GLU A 81 -9.47 4.36 31.15
N ARG A 82 -8.24 4.64 31.60
CA ARG A 82 -7.63 4.20 32.86
C ARG A 82 -7.04 2.79 32.86
N GLU A 83 -7.83 1.73 32.66
CA GLU A 83 -7.30 0.36 32.88
C GLU A 83 -7.57 -0.56 31.68
N ILE A 84 -6.49 -1.16 31.17
CA ILE A 84 -6.46 -2.03 29.98
C ILE A 84 -6.14 -3.50 30.29
N THR A 85 -5.81 -3.80 31.53
CA THR A 85 -5.56 -5.16 32.02
C THR A 85 -6.69 -5.58 32.97
N ILE A 86 -6.75 -6.86 33.33
CA ILE A 86 -7.71 -7.35 34.32
C ILE A 86 -7.43 -6.84 35.74
N PHE A 87 -6.20 -6.37 36.00
CA PHE A 87 -5.79 -5.80 37.27
C PHE A 87 -6.43 -4.42 37.47
N ASP A 88 -6.86 -4.13 38.70
CA ASP A 88 -7.28 -2.77 39.06
C ASP A 88 -6.05 -1.95 39.44
N GLU A 89 -5.99 -0.70 38.96
CA GLU A 89 -4.94 0.22 39.39
C GLU A 89 -5.18 0.69 40.83
N VAL A 90 -4.08 0.82 41.60
CA VAL A 90 -4.13 1.44 42.93
C VAL A 90 -4.29 2.94 42.76
N LYS A 91 -5.35 3.51 43.36
CA LYS A 91 -5.68 4.94 43.24
C LYS A 91 -5.06 5.75 44.37
N ASP A 92 -3.75 5.97 44.28
CA ASP A 92 -2.96 6.67 45.31
C ASP A 92 -2.09 7.81 44.76
N GLY A 93 -2.27 8.20 43.49
CA GLY A 93 -1.46 9.24 42.84
C GLY A 93 -0.27 8.69 42.05
N THR A 94 -0.08 7.37 42.01
CA THR A 94 0.96 6.69 41.20
C THR A 94 0.46 6.27 39.82
N GLU A 95 -0.71 6.73 39.38
CA GLU A 95 -1.28 6.34 38.09
C GLU A 95 -0.32 6.68 36.94
N LEU A 96 -0.29 5.80 35.93
CA LEU A 96 0.59 5.91 34.77
C LEU A 96 -0.22 6.16 33.49
N PRO A 97 -0.71 7.38 33.24
CA PRO A 97 -1.46 7.68 32.02
C PRO A 97 -0.65 7.30 30.78
N MET A 98 -1.23 6.43 29.96
CA MET A 98 -0.62 5.98 28.72
C MET A 98 -1.66 5.96 27.61
N PHE A 99 -1.28 6.30 26.37
CA PHE A 99 -2.28 6.49 25.32
C PHE A 99 -3.11 5.23 25.01
N ILE A 100 -2.63 4.01 25.30
CA ILE A 100 -3.43 2.79 25.17
C ILE A 100 -4.61 2.74 26.16
N ALA A 101 -4.48 3.43 27.30
CA ALA A 101 -5.48 3.55 28.36
C ALA A 101 -6.20 4.91 28.31
N MET A 102 -6.39 5.44 27.10
CA MET A 102 -7.10 6.68 26.81
C MET A 102 -8.14 6.45 25.73
N ASP A 103 -9.23 7.19 25.78
CA ASP A 103 -10.19 7.28 24.68
C ASP A 103 -9.92 8.52 23.80
N PRO A 104 -10.53 8.60 22.60
CA PRO A 104 -10.53 9.81 21.79
C PRO A 104 -11.11 11.03 22.54
N PRO A 105 -10.60 12.25 22.29
CA PRO A 105 -9.62 12.60 21.26
C PRO A 105 -8.15 12.53 21.72
N LYS A 106 -7.88 12.36 23.02
CA LYS A 106 -6.50 12.42 23.56
C LYS A 106 -5.65 11.24 23.07
N HIS A 107 -6.24 10.05 23.00
CA HIS A 107 -5.62 8.86 22.39
C HIS A 107 -5.09 9.16 20.98
N ASP A 108 -5.93 9.73 20.11
CA ASP A 108 -5.59 9.94 18.70
C ASP A 108 -4.42 10.90 18.54
N ALA A 109 -4.39 11.95 19.36
CA ALA A 109 -3.32 12.94 19.37
C ALA A 109 -1.96 12.30 19.71
N GLN A 110 -1.87 11.54 20.80
CA GLN A 110 -0.61 10.92 21.22
C GLN A 110 -0.18 9.77 20.33
N ARG A 111 -1.13 8.93 19.92
CA ARG A 111 -0.86 7.84 18.99
C ARG A 111 -0.30 8.35 17.66
N LYS A 112 -0.81 9.49 17.19
CA LYS A 112 -0.30 10.15 15.97
C LYS A 112 1.16 10.59 16.12
N VAL A 113 1.59 11.01 17.32
CA VAL A 113 2.97 11.40 17.59
C VAL A 113 3.92 10.22 17.40
N VAL A 114 3.60 9.04 17.91
CA VAL A 114 4.50 7.86 17.87
C VAL A 114 4.39 7.03 16.58
N SER A 115 3.27 7.13 15.85
CA SER A 115 3.02 6.35 14.62
C SER A 115 4.12 6.45 13.53
N PRO A 116 4.83 7.57 13.33
CA PRO A 116 5.93 7.64 12.37
C PRO A 116 7.08 6.68 12.64
N ILE A 117 7.23 6.13 13.85
CA ILE A 117 8.31 5.16 14.16
C ILE A 117 8.21 3.91 13.28
N VAL A 118 6.99 3.50 12.94
CA VAL A 118 6.68 2.39 12.03
C VAL A 118 6.33 2.87 10.62
N ALA A 119 6.62 4.12 10.29
CA ALA A 119 6.49 4.59 8.91
C ALA A 119 7.42 3.76 8.02
N PRO A 120 7.02 3.45 6.77
CA PRO A 120 7.79 2.49 6.02
C PRO A 120 9.24 2.93 5.77
N GLY A 121 9.52 4.24 5.66
CA GLY A 121 10.90 4.75 5.52
C GLY A 121 11.81 4.30 6.67
N ASN A 122 11.32 4.37 7.91
CA ASN A 122 12.03 3.90 9.09
C ASN A 122 12.15 2.37 9.12
N LEU A 123 11.06 1.67 8.80
CA LEU A 123 11.08 0.19 8.74
C LEU A 123 12.14 -0.34 7.76
N ALA A 124 12.36 0.33 6.63
CA ALA A 124 13.40 -0.08 5.67
C ALA A 124 14.82 0.06 6.24
N ARG A 125 15.08 1.11 7.03
CA ARG A 125 16.37 1.29 7.74
C ARG A 125 16.52 0.26 8.87
N MET A 126 15.44 0.01 9.60
CA MET A 126 15.42 -0.98 10.68
C MET A 126 15.66 -2.40 10.15
N GLU A 127 15.15 -2.77 8.97
CA GLU A 127 15.36 -4.11 8.42
C GLU A 127 16.84 -4.48 8.29
N SER A 128 17.67 -3.59 7.75
CA SER A 128 19.11 -3.82 7.62
C SER A 128 19.78 -4.00 8.99
N LEU A 129 19.43 -3.16 9.95
CA LEU A 129 19.96 -3.22 11.31
C LEU A 129 19.51 -4.49 12.05
N ILE A 130 18.23 -4.85 11.95
CA ILE A 130 17.69 -6.09 12.52
C ILE A 130 18.43 -7.28 11.94
N ARG A 131 18.66 -7.31 10.62
CA ARG A 131 19.35 -8.43 9.96
C ARG A 131 20.80 -8.57 10.42
N GLU A 132 21.51 -7.45 10.53
CA GLU A 132 22.88 -7.44 11.06
C GLU A 132 22.92 -8.00 12.49
N ARG A 133 22.04 -7.51 13.36
CA ARG A 133 21.97 -7.93 14.77
C ARG A 133 21.55 -9.38 14.91
N ALA A 134 20.51 -9.80 14.20
CA ALA A 134 20.06 -11.18 14.15
C ALA A 134 21.19 -12.11 13.70
N GLY A 135 21.90 -11.75 12.62
CA GLY A 135 23.05 -12.50 12.15
C GLY A 135 24.13 -12.63 13.23
N LYS A 136 24.57 -11.52 13.82
CA LYS A 136 25.59 -11.51 14.90
C LYS A 136 25.18 -12.34 16.11
N ILE A 137 23.93 -12.22 16.55
CA ILE A 137 23.41 -13.00 17.69
C ILE A 137 23.46 -14.49 17.36
N LEU A 138 22.95 -14.89 16.19
CA LEU A 138 22.92 -16.29 15.78
C LEU A 138 24.34 -16.86 15.56
N ASP A 139 25.27 -16.07 15.01
CA ASP A 139 26.67 -16.46 14.78
C ASP A 139 27.44 -16.73 16.09
N GLN A 140 26.96 -16.22 17.23
CA GLN A 140 27.57 -16.41 18.55
C GLN A 140 26.96 -17.56 19.36
N LEU A 141 25.94 -18.25 18.84
CA LEU A 141 25.27 -19.32 19.57
C LEU A 141 26.13 -20.59 19.61
N PRO A 142 26.16 -21.31 20.74
CA PRO A 142 26.93 -22.54 20.84
C PRO A 142 26.24 -23.67 20.05
N VAL A 143 27.05 -24.44 19.32
CA VAL A 143 26.61 -25.60 18.54
C VAL A 143 26.97 -26.87 19.30
N GLY A 144 26.01 -27.80 19.43
CA GLY A 144 26.14 -29.04 20.19
C GLY A 144 25.85 -28.90 21.69
N GLU A 145 25.77 -27.69 22.20
CA GLU A 145 25.54 -27.41 23.63
C GLU A 145 24.10 -26.92 23.88
N THR A 146 23.63 -27.11 25.11
CA THR A 146 22.32 -26.60 25.55
C THR A 146 22.46 -25.16 26.05
N PHE A 147 21.56 -24.28 25.59
CA PHE A 147 21.49 -22.90 26.06
C PHE A 147 20.04 -22.42 26.13
N ASP A 148 19.80 -21.28 26.79
CA ASP A 148 18.47 -20.67 26.87
C ASP A 148 18.21 -19.75 25.66
N TRP A 149 17.22 -20.12 24.85
CA TRP A 149 16.79 -19.35 23.69
C TRP A 149 16.14 -18.01 24.07
N VAL A 150 15.48 -17.95 25.22
CA VAL A 150 14.82 -16.74 25.70
C VAL A 150 15.88 -15.67 25.93
N ASP A 151 16.91 -15.95 26.73
CA ASP A 151 17.97 -14.98 27.05
C ASP A 151 18.87 -14.67 25.84
N LYS A 152 19.42 -15.69 25.19
CA LYS A 152 20.48 -15.52 24.19
C LYS A 152 19.99 -14.94 22.86
N VAL A 153 18.70 -15.11 22.52
CA VAL A 153 18.15 -14.69 21.23
C VAL A 153 16.98 -13.75 21.39
N SER A 154 15.94 -14.17 22.10
CA SER A 154 14.66 -13.47 22.10
C SER A 154 14.76 -12.15 22.86
N ILE A 155 15.34 -12.17 24.06
CA ILE A 155 15.65 -10.97 24.85
C ILE A 155 16.69 -10.15 24.10
N GLU A 156 17.85 -10.72 23.77
CA GLU A 156 18.95 -9.93 23.18
C GLU A 156 18.53 -9.16 21.92
N LEU A 157 17.84 -9.79 20.97
CA LEU A 157 17.40 -9.08 19.75
C LEU A 157 16.40 -7.97 20.06
N THR A 158 15.39 -8.25 20.89
CA THR A 158 14.33 -7.28 21.20
C THR A 158 14.85 -6.11 22.05
N THR A 159 15.76 -6.37 22.99
CA THR A 159 16.44 -5.31 23.77
C THR A 159 17.25 -4.38 22.87
N GLN A 160 18.02 -4.93 21.93
CA GLN A 160 18.80 -4.10 20.99
C GLN A 160 17.86 -3.23 20.13
N MET A 161 16.71 -3.76 19.72
CA MET A 161 15.75 -3.00 18.94
C MET A 161 15.05 -1.91 19.76
N LEU A 162 14.65 -2.18 21.01
CA LEU A 162 14.16 -1.13 21.91
C LEU A 162 15.18 -0.02 22.12
N ALA A 163 16.46 -0.37 22.34
CA ALA A 163 17.50 0.62 22.52
C ALA A 163 17.60 1.55 21.31
N THR A 164 17.43 1.03 20.09
CA THR A 164 17.36 1.87 18.89
C THR A 164 16.09 2.71 18.82
N LEU A 165 14.94 2.19 19.25
CA LEU A 165 13.68 2.94 19.23
C LEU A 165 13.70 4.14 20.19
N PHE A 166 14.43 4.06 21.29
CA PHE A 166 14.57 5.14 22.27
C PHE A 166 15.86 5.96 22.13
N ASP A 167 16.73 5.59 21.18
CA ASP A 167 18.14 6.03 21.14
C ASP A 167 18.78 5.95 22.55
N PHE A 168 18.56 4.81 23.20
CA PHE A 168 19.01 4.50 24.54
C PHE A 168 20.48 4.06 24.51
N PRO A 169 21.32 4.46 25.49
CA PRO A 169 22.71 4.05 25.56
C PRO A 169 22.86 2.53 25.43
N PHE A 170 23.55 2.09 24.37
CA PHE A 170 23.53 0.68 23.96
C PHE A 170 24.11 -0.26 25.02
N GLU A 171 25.08 0.22 25.82
CA GLU A 171 25.68 -0.54 26.92
C GLU A 171 24.70 -0.79 28.08
N ASP A 172 23.77 0.15 28.31
CA ASP A 172 22.78 0.07 29.39
C ASP A 172 21.50 -0.66 28.95
N ARG A 173 21.39 -1.10 27.69
CA ARG A 173 20.14 -1.57 27.06
C ARG A 173 19.35 -2.61 27.86
N ARG A 174 20.02 -3.46 28.66
CA ARG A 174 19.37 -4.48 29.50
C ARG A 174 18.53 -3.89 30.64
N LYS A 175 18.72 -2.61 31.01
CA LYS A 175 17.81 -1.87 31.90
C LYS A 175 16.39 -1.81 31.34
N LEU A 176 16.23 -1.64 30.01
CA LEU A 176 14.91 -1.58 29.38
C LEU A 176 14.10 -2.86 29.60
N THR A 177 14.74 -4.02 29.46
CA THR A 177 14.08 -5.31 29.70
C THR A 177 13.81 -5.56 31.16
N TYR A 178 14.75 -5.18 32.04
CA TYR A 178 14.55 -5.27 33.48
C TYR A 178 13.36 -4.43 33.94
N TRP A 179 13.26 -3.17 33.51
CA TRP A 179 12.10 -2.32 33.83
C TRP A 179 10.80 -2.86 33.23
N SER A 180 10.82 -3.45 32.03
CA SER A 180 9.66 -4.17 31.46
C SER A 180 9.16 -5.30 32.37
N ASP A 181 10.09 -6.14 32.83
CA ASP A 181 9.78 -7.28 33.70
C ASP A 181 9.32 -6.79 35.10
N VAL A 182 9.93 -5.73 35.63
CA VAL A 182 9.54 -5.08 36.90
C VAL A 182 8.13 -4.51 36.83
N VAL A 183 7.73 -3.85 35.74
CA VAL A 183 6.37 -3.27 35.65
C VAL A 183 5.30 -4.36 35.49
N THR A 184 5.63 -5.47 34.84
CA THR A 184 4.64 -6.52 34.50
C THR A 184 4.56 -7.64 35.53
N THR A 185 5.50 -7.72 36.48
CA THR A 185 5.45 -8.69 37.57
C THR A 185 4.50 -8.27 38.68
N VAL A 186 3.93 -9.25 39.37
CA VAL A 186 3.15 -9.02 40.61
C VAL A 186 4.10 -9.22 41.79
N PRO A 187 4.31 -8.22 42.67
CA PRO A 187 5.21 -8.34 43.82
C PRO A 187 4.90 -9.54 44.72
N GLY A 188 5.94 -10.16 45.28
CA GLY A 188 5.77 -11.17 46.31
C GLY A 188 7.03 -11.97 46.62
N PRO A 189 7.03 -12.75 47.71
CA PRO A 189 8.21 -13.51 48.15
C PRO A 189 8.74 -14.45 47.05
N GLY A 190 10.04 -14.36 46.76
CA GLY A 190 10.71 -15.19 45.75
C GLY A 190 10.38 -14.85 44.29
N ARG A 191 9.74 -13.70 44.04
CA ARG A 191 9.51 -13.16 42.69
C ARG A 191 10.60 -12.14 42.33
N LEU A 192 10.53 -11.59 41.12
CA LEU A 192 11.48 -10.58 40.63
C LEU A 192 11.57 -9.34 41.55
N VAL A 193 10.44 -8.98 42.17
CA VAL A 193 10.33 -7.87 43.12
C VAL A 193 9.54 -8.37 44.33
N GLU A 194 10.05 -8.13 45.53
CA GLU A 194 9.47 -8.70 46.75
C GLU A 194 8.28 -7.88 47.27
N THR A 195 8.35 -6.55 47.13
CA THR A 195 7.36 -5.61 47.70
C THR A 195 6.88 -4.58 46.69
N ALA A 196 5.69 -4.01 46.92
CA ALA A 196 5.16 -2.93 46.08
C ALA A 196 6.03 -1.66 46.16
N ASP A 197 6.58 -1.35 47.34
CA ASP A 197 7.46 -0.19 47.54
C ASP A 197 8.77 -0.31 46.74
N GLU A 198 9.36 -1.51 46.70
CA GLU A 198 10.53 -1.81 45.86
C GLU A 198 10.20 -1.66 44.37
N GLN A 199 9.04 -2.17 43.93
CA GLN A 199 8.58 -2.03 42.55
C GLN A 199 8.45 -0.56 42.17
N LEU A 200 7.82 0.24 43.04
CA LEU A 200 7.63 1.66 42.83
C LEU A 200 8.97 2.42 42.75
N ALA A 201 9.93 2.08 43.63
CA ALA A 201 11.26 2.67 43.60
C ALA A 201 11.99 2.43 42.28
N LEU A 202 11.91 1.21 41.74
CA LEU A 202 12.51 0.84 40.44
C LEU A 202 11.81 1.52 39.26
N VAL A 203 10.50 1.73 39.34
CA VAL A 203 9.73 2.51 38.35
C VAL A 203 10.15 3.98 38.36
N PHE A 204 10.43 4.56 39.54
CA PHE A 204 10.99 5.91 39.64
C PHE A 204 12.44 6.00 39.14
N GLU A 205 13.26 4.97 39.34
CA GLU A 205 14.60 4.91 38.71
C GLU A 205 14.50 4.96 37.18
N CYS A 206 13.53 4.23 36.60
CA CYS A 206 13.24 4.30 35.18
C CYS A 206 12.85 5.73 34.75
N LEU A 207 11.96 6.38 35.52
CA LEU A 207 11.57 7.77 35.27
C LEU A 207 12.77 8.71 35.25
N ASP A 208 13.62 8.65 36.27
CA ASP A 208 14.78 9.54 36.39
C ASP A 208 15.71 9.40 35.19
N TYR A 209 15.95 8.16 34.72
CA TYR A 209 16.74 7.91 33.53
C TYR A 209 16.10 8.51 32.28
N PHE A 210 14.80 8.27 32.06
CA PHE A 210 14.10 8.76 30.88
C PHE A 210 13.85 10.28 30.90
N VAL A 211 13.78 10.91 32.07
CA VAL A 211 13.74 12.38 32.21
C VAL A 211 15.09 12.98 31.84
N LYS A 212 16.20 12.35 32.21
CA LYS A 212 17.53 12.76 31.73
C LYS A 212 17.58 12.73 30.20
N LEU A 213 17.17 11.63 29.59
CA LEU A 213 17.12 11.51 28.12
C LEU A 213 16.17 12.54 27.50
N TRP A 214 15.00 12.78 28.09
CA TRP A 214 14.07 13.81 27.64
C TRP A 214 14.73 15.20 27.59
N ASN A 215 15.42 15.59 28.67
CA ASN A 215 16.10 16.87 28.77
C ASN A 215 17.24 17.02 27.74
N GLU A 216 17.90 15.92 27.38
CA GLU A 216 18.86 15.90 26.29
C GLU A 216 18.18 16.09 24.92
N ARG A 217 17.02 15.44 24.69
CA ARG A 217 16.30 15.52 23.41
C ARG A 217 15.60 16.86 23.18
N VAL A 218 14.97 17.45 24.20
CA VAL A 218 14.21 18.72 24.05
C VAL A 218 15.08 19.90 23.64
N ASN A 219 16.39 19.84 23.90
CA ASN A 219 17.37 20.86 23.55
C ASN A 219 18.19 20.52 22.30
N ALA A 220 17.89 19.39 21.63
CA ALA A 220 18.59 18.92 20.44
C ALA A 220 17.70 19.04 19.19
N GLU A 221 18.29 18.82 18.01
CA GLU A 221 17.51 18.71 16.79
C GLU A 221 16.59 17.47 16.83
N PRO A 222 15.35 17.54 16.29
CA PRO A 222 14.45 16.41 16.24
C PRO A 222 15.08 15.19 15.55
N ALA A 223 15.02 14.05 16.24
CA ALA A 223 15.53 12.77 15.78
C ALA A 223 14.39 11.76 15.66
N MET A 224 14.66 10.65 14.96
CA MET A 224 13.66 9.60 14.69
C MET A 224 13.65 8.50 15.78
N ASP A 225 13.75 8.91 17.04
CA ASP A 225 13.56 8.08 18.22
C ASP A 225 12.32 8.51 19.01
N LEU A 226 11.74 7.59 19.79
CA LEU A 226 10.49 7.79 20.50
C LEU A 226 10.55 8.92 21.53
N ILE A 227 11.70 9.15 22.16
CA ILE A 227 11.85 10.22 23.16
C ILE A 227 11.82 11.57 22.43
N SER A 228 12.61 11.73 21.37
CA SER A 228 12.64 12.94 20.57
C SER A 228 11.29 13.24 19.92
N MET A 229 10.59 12.22 19.43
CA MET A 229 9.24 12.37 18.87
C MET A 229 8.24 12.90 19.91
N LEU A 230 8.26 12.38 21.14
CA LEU A 230 7.41 12.86 22.22
C LEU A 230 7.80 14.26 22.70
N ALA A 231 9.10 14.56 22.77
CA ALA A 231 9.63 15.84 23.25
C ALA A 231 9.29 17.03 22.32
N HIS A 232 9.25 16.80 21.00
CA HIS A 232 9.08 17.88 20.02
C HIS A 232 7.65 18.10 19.53
N ALA A 233 6.74 17.14 19.73
CA ALA A 233 5.39 17.26 19.20
C ALA A 233 4.47 18.08 20.13
N ASP A 234 3.65 18.97 19.55
CA ASP A 234 2.76 19.87 20.30
C ASP A 234 1.80 19.15 21.26
N ALA A 235 1.35 17.95 20.89
CA ALA A 235 0.43 17.14 21.69
C ALA A 235 1.07 16.53 22.96
N THR A 236 2.40 16.48 23.03
CA THR A 236 3.15 15.69 23.99
C THR A 236 4.26 16.47 24.71
N ARG A 237 4.78 17.55 24.11
CA ARG A 237 5.88 18.37 24.65
C ARG A 237 5.61 18.97 26.04
N ASN A 238 4.33 19.12 26.40
CA ASN A 238 3.88 19.69 27.67
C ASN A 238 3.25 18.63 28.59
N MET A 239 3.47 17.33 28.35
CA MET A 239 2.92 16.28 29.20
C MET A 239 3.58 16.29 30.58
N GLY A 240 2.81 15.90 31.61
CA GLY A 240 3.36 15.75 32.97
C GLY A 240 4.32 14.55 33.07
N PRO A 241 5.22 14.52 34.06
CA PRO A 241 6.20 13.44 34.22
C PRO A 241 5.60 12.04 34.29
N MET A 242 4.46 11.87 34.98
CA MET A 242 3.78 10.57 35.10
C MET A 242 3.14 10.10 33.80
N GLU A 243 2.64 11.04 32.98
CA GLU A 243 2.11 10.73 31.66
C GLU A 243 3.22 10.38 30.66
N TYR A 244 4.39 11.01 30.80
CA TYR A 244 5.58 10.61 30.08
C TYR A 244 6.04 9.21 30.49
N LEU A 245 6.11 8.93 31.79
CA LEU A 245 6.46 7.62 32.32
C LEU A 245 5.53 6.53 31.80
N GLY A 246 4.21 6.75 31.87
CA GLY A 246 3.22 5.81 31.36
C GLY A 246 3.43 5.53 29.87
N ASN A 247 3.63 6.56 29.06
CA ASN A 247 3.90 6.37 27.63
C ASN A 247 5.22 5.64 27.35
N VAL A 248 6.29 5.92 28.12
CA VAL A 248 7.57 5.20 28.01
C VAL A 248 7.40 3.73 28.36
N ILE A 249 6.76 3.43 29.49
CA ILE A 249 6.48 2.07 29.95
C ILE A 249 5.65 1.31 28.90
N LEU A 250 4.60 1.94 28.36
CA LEU A 250 3.81 1.37 27.28
C LEU A 250 4.66 0.96 26.08
N LEU A 251 5.59 1.83 25.68
CA LEU A 251 6.46 1.61 24.53
C LEU A 251 7.54 0.55 24.81
N ILE A 252 8.07 0.49 26.04
CA ILE A 252 9.00 -0.55 26.48
C ILE A 252 8.30 -1.91 26.45
N VAL A 253 7.21 -2.06 27.21
CA VAL A 253 6.48 -3.34 27.33
C VAL A 253 5.91 -3.77 25.97
N GLY A 254 5.27 -2.84 25.26
CA GLY A 254 4.67 -3.09 23.95
C GLY A 254 5.69 -3.44 22.86
N GLY A 255 6.89 -2.85 22.90
CA GLY A 255 7.96 -3.06 21.93
C GLY A 255 8.85 -4.29 22.20
N ASN A 256 8.78 -4.85 23.41
CA ASN A 256 9.66 -5.92 23.89
C ASN A 256 8.95 -7.26 24.03
N ASP A 257 8.09 -7.39 25.05
CA ASP A 257 7.65 -8.67 25.58
C ASP A 257 6.79 -9.42 24.57
N THR A 258 6.00 -8.70 23.78
CA THR A 258 5.19 -9.27 22.72
C THR A 258 6.04 -9.93 21.63
N THR A 259 7.09 -9.27 21.18
CA THR A 259 8.01 -9.79 20.14
C THR A 259 8.87 -10.91 20.71
N ARG A 260 9.41 -10.74 21.92
CA ARG A 260 10.21 -11.72 22.65
C ARG A 260 9.49 -13.07 22.73
N ASN A 261 8.25 -13.05 23.23
CA ASN A 261 7.46 -14.27 23.41
C ASN A 261 7.04 -14.91 22.08
N THR A 262 6.91 -14.13 21.01
CA THR A 262 6.62 -14.67 19.68
C THR A 262 7.84 -15.33 19.05
N ILE A 263 9.04 -14.76 19.23
CA ILE A 263 10.30 -15.38 18.78
C ILE A 263 10.50 -16.72 19.48
N THR A 264 10.37 -16.77 20.81
CA THR A 264 10.44 -18.04 21.56
C THR A 264 9.34 -19.01 21.13
N GLY A 265 8.11 -18.52 21.02
CA GLY A 265 6.95 -19.33 20.64
C GLY A 265 7.10 -19.98 19.26
N SER A 266 7.77 -19.32 18.32
CA SER A 266 8.02 -19.88 16.99
C SER A 266 8.91 -21.14 17.03
N ILE A 267 9.96 -21.14 17.85
CA ILE A 267 10.84 -22.31 18.03
C ILE A 267 10.06 -23.46 18.65
N LEU A 268 9.29 -23.18 19.69
CA LEU A 268 8.48 -24.18 20.37
C LEU A 268 7.43 -24.78 19.42
N ALA A 269 6.67 -23.94 18.72
CA ALA A 269 5.60 -24.38 17.82
C ALA A 269 6.13 -25.26 16.68
N LEU A 270 7.25 -24.90 16.06
CA LEU A 270 7.86 -25.70 15.00
C LEU A 270 8.47 -27.01 15.51
N ASN A 271 9.03 -27.04 16.73
CA ASN A 271 9.48 -28.29 17.35
C ASN A 271 8.32 -29.24 17.67
N GLN A 272 7.16 -28.70 18.07
CA GLN A 272 5.94 -29.48 18.31
C GLN A 272 5.26 -29.94 17.02
N ASN A 273 5.55 -29.30 15.89
CA ASN A 273 4.95 -29.59 14.58
C ASN A 273 6.07 -29.84 13.55
N PRO A 274 6.81 -30.97 13.66
CA PRO A 274 8.00 -31.22 12.84
C PRO A 274 7.70 -31.26 11.34
N ALA A 275 6.49 -31.66 10.93
CA ALA A 275 6.06 -31.62 9.54
C ALA A 275 5.99 -30.18 8.99
N GLU A 276 5.49 -29.23 9.78
CA GLU A 276 5.49 -27.80 9.41
C GLU A 276 6.90 -27.23 9.41
N TYR A 277 7.78 -27.68 10.31
CA TYR A 277 9.19 -27.28 10.31
C TYR A 277 9.91 -27.78 9.06
N GLN A 278 9.70 -29.03 8.67
CA GLN A 278 10.22 -29.56 7.41
C GLN A 278 9.68 -28.77 6.22
N LYS A 279 8.35 -28.52 6.17
CA LYS A 279 7.71 -27.71 5.13
C LYS A 279 8.35 -26.33 5.01
N LEU A 280 8.59 -25.64 6.13
CA LEU A 280 9.24 -24.32 6.15
C LEU A 280 10.68 -24.35 5.61
N ARG A 281 11.45 -25.41 5.93
CA ARG A 281 12.82 -25.58 5.42
C ARG A 281 12.84 -25.81 3.90
N GLU A 282 11.89 -26.59 3.39
CA GLU A 282 11.74 -26.88 1.97
C GLU A 282 11.16 -25.68 1.19
N HIS A 283 10.33 -24.87 1.85
CA HIS A 283 9.63 -23.71 1.29
C HIS A 283 9.81 -22.44 2.14
N PRO A 284 11.01 -21.83 2.15
CA PRO A 284 11.30 -20.65 2.98
C PRO A 284 10.49 -19.40 2.61
N GLU A 285 9.89 -19.36 1.42
CA GLU A 285 8.91 -18.35 1.03
C GLU A 285 7.67 -18.31 1.92
N LEU A 286 7.42 -19.36 2.72
CA LEU A 286 6.32 -19.42 3.70
C LEU A 286 6.59 -18.61 4.97
N ILE A 287 7.80 -18.09 5.21
CA ILE A 287 8.14 -17.32 6.43
C ILE A 287 7.09 -16.21 6.74
N PRO A 288 6.66 -15.35 5.80
CA PRO A 288 5.67 -14.32 6.11
C PRO A 288 4.31 -14.86 6.60
N SER A 289 3.89 -16.00 6.03
CA SER A 289 2.66 -16.70 6.45
C SER A 289 2.84 -17.34 7.83
N MET A 290 3.96 -18.04 8.04
CA MET A 290 4.39 -18.63 9.30
C MET A 290 4.48 -17.60 10.44
N VAL A 291 4.99 -16.39 10.17
CA VAL A 291 5.06 -15.30 11.15
C VAL A 291 3.68 -14.92 11.63
N SER A 292 2.72 -14.73 10.71
CA SER A 292 1.34 -14.39 11.07
C SER A 292 0.68 -15.53 11.85
N GLU A 293 0.92 -16.78 11.45
CA GLU A 293 0.45 -17.96 12.17
C GLU A 293 1.07 -18.08 13.57
N THR A 294 2.35 -17.77 13.74
CA THR A 294 3.03 -17.75 15.05
C THR A 294 2.39 -16.71 15.95
N ILE A 295 2.14 -15.50 15.45
CA ILE A 295 1.52 -14.43 16.23
C ILE A 295 0.12 -14.84 16.69
N ARG A 296 -0.67 -15.50 15.84
CA ARG A 296 -1.97 -16.08 16.21
C ARG A 296 -1.81 -17.22 17.24
N TRP A 297 -0.89 -18.14 16.99
CA TRP A 297 -0.71 -19.32 17.82
C TRP A 297 -0.22 -18.95 19.22
N GLN A 298 0.80 -18.08 19.30
CA GLN A 298 1.35 -17.60 20.55
C GLN A 298 0.35 -16.74 21.32
N THR A 299 -0.30 -15.78 20.64
CA THR A 299 -1.12 -14.72 21.25
C THR A 299 -0.41 -14.08 22.46
N PRO A 300 0.66 -13.29 22.25
CA PRO A 300 1.57 -12.87 23.32
C PRO A 300 0.90 -12.08 24.45
N LEU A 301 -0.14 -11.30 24.13
CA LEU A 301 -1.05 -10.73 25.11
C LEU A 301 -2.35 -11.51 25.05
N ALA A 302 -2.65 -12.24 26.12
CA ALA A 302 -3.78 -13.16 26.14
C ALA A 302 -5.13 -12.43 26.21
N HIS A 303 -5.15 -11.23 26.80
CA HIS A 303 -6.32 -10.37 26.83
C HIS A 303 -5.98 -8.87 26.78
N MET A 304 -7.02 -8.09 26.51
CA MET A 304 -7.13 -6.68 26.90
C MET A 304 -8.47 -6.48 27.61
N ARG A 305 -8.57 -5.44 28.43
CA ARG A 305 -9.77 -5.09 29.19
C ARG A 305 -10.34 -3.75 28.74
N ARG A 306 -11.65 -3.58 28.92
CA ARG A 306 -12.43 -2.34 28.79
C ARG A 306 -13.35 -2.15 30.00
N THR A 307 -13.86 -0.94 30.16
CA THR A 307 -14.95 -0.62 31.09
C THR A 307 -16.21 -0.24 30.32
N ALA A 308 -17.36 -0.83 30.67
CA ALA A 308 -18.63 -0.42 30.08
C ALA A 308 -19.05 0.99 30.56
N THR A 309 -19.24 1.93 29.64
CA THR A 309 -19.64 3.32 29.95
C THR A 309 -21.16 3.47 30.16
N ARG A 310 -21.92 2.50 29.65
CA ARG A 310 -23.37 2.38 29.74
C ARG A 310 -23.79 0.91 29.68
N ASP A 311 -25.00 0.61 30.10
CA ASP A 311 -25.60 -0.72 29.92
C ASP A 311 -25.61 -1.09 28.43
N PHE A 312 -25.23 -2.34 28.13
CA PHE A 312 -25.12 -2.84 26.76
C PHE A 312 -25.51 -4.32 26.67
N GLU A 313 -26.34 -4.67 25.70
CA GLU A 313 -26.73 -6.06 25.41
C GLU A 313 -25.74 -6.69 24.43
N LEU A 314 -25.04 -7.75 24.87
CA LEU A 314 -24.14 -8.54 24.04
C LEU A 314 -24.52 -10.02 24.15
N ASN A 315 -24.93 -10.63 23.03
CA ASN A 315 -25.36 -12.03 22.96
C ASN A 315 -26.37 -12.44 24.04
N GLY A 316 -27.37 -11.58 24.30
CA GLY A 316 -28.44 -11.84 25.27
C GLY A 316 -28.03 -11.67 26.74
N LYS A 317 -26.84 -11.11 27.00
CA LYS A 317 -26.39 -10.73 28.33
C LYS A 317 -26.32 -9.21 28.44
N THR A 318 -26.86 -8.68 29.53
CA THR A 318 -26.74 -7.26 29.87
C THR A 318 -25.44 -7.00 30.61
N ILE A 319 -24.46 -6.40 29.94
CA ILE A 319 -23.27 -5.83 30.58
C ILE A 319 -23.69 -4.51 31.21
N LYS A 320 -23.45 -4.32 32.51
CA LYS A 320 -23.85 -3.12 33.25
C LYS A 320 -22.80 -2.03 33.15
N LYS A 321 -23.26 -0.77 33.22
CA LYS A 321 -22.35 0.38 33.34
C LYS A 321 -21.38 0.17 34.51
N GLY A 322 -20.09 0.35 34.25
CA GLY A 322 -19.00 0.17 35.21
C GLY A 322 -18.42 -1.24 35.24
N ASP A 323 -19.04 -2.21 34.59
CA ASP A 323 -18.52 -3.57 34.54
C ASP A 323 -17.20 -3.64 33.77
N LYS A 324 -16.30 -4.49 34.26
CA LYS A 324 -15.06 -4.86 33.57
C LYS A 324 -15.38 -5.85 32.46
N VAL A 325 -14.89 -5.61 31.26
CA VAL A 325 -15.08 -6.47 30.09
C VAL A 325 -13.73 -6.90 29.55
N VAL A 326 -13.41 -8.19 29.69
CA VAL A 326 -12.12 -8.77 29.32
C VAL A 326 -12.26 -9.52 28.00
N MET A 327 -11.53 -9.04 27.00
CA MET A 327 -11.45 -9.62 25.66
C MET A 327 -10.34 -10.64 25.62
N TRP A 328 -10.67 -11.93 25.71
CA TRP A 328 -9.69 -13.01 25.71
C TRP A 328 -9.23 -13.34 24.29
N TYR A 329 -8.28 -12.55 23.77
CA TYR A 329 -7.66 -12.78 22.45
C TYR A 329 -7.15 -14.21 22.29
N VAL A 330 -6.59 -14.80 23.34
CA VAL A 330 -6.11 -16.20 23.33
C VAL A 330 -7.23 -17.19 22.98
N SER A 331 -8.45 -16.92 23.44
CA SER A 331 -9.64 -17.72 23.16
C SER A 331 -10.19 -17.43 21.76
N GLY A 332 -10.30 -16.15 21.37
CA GLY A 332 -10.82 -15.80 20.04
C GLY A 332 -9.91 -16.28 18.90
N ASN A 333 -8.59 -16.30 19.10
CA ASN A 333 -7.64 -16.93 18.16
C ASN A 333 -7.76 -18.46 18.10
N ARG A 334 -8.60 -19.07 18.95
CA ARG A 334 -8.99 -20.50 18.97
C ARG A 334 -10.47 -20.74 18.66
N ASP A 335 -11.16 -19.74 18.10
CA ASP A 335 -12.55 -19.84 17.70
C ASP A 335 -12.71 -20.53 16.35
N GLU A 336 -13.17 -21.78 16.37
CA GLU A 336 -13.39 -22.63 15.19
C GLU A 336 -14.50 -22.14 14.26
N SER A 337 -15.37 -21.23 14.73
CA SER A 337 -16.38 -20.60 13.87
C SER A 337 -15.78 -19.59 12.87
N VAL A 338 -14.53 -19.15 13.09
CA VAL A 338 -13.83 -18.17 12.24
C VAL A 338 -12.53 -18.74 11.66
N ILE A 339 -11.78 -19.51 12.45
CA ILE A 339 -10.48 -20.07 12.06
C ILE A 339 -10.60 -21.59 12.06
N GLU A 340 -10.51 -22.21 10.89
CA GLU A 340 -10.56 -23.67 10.77
C GLU A 340 -9.38 -24.34 11.50
N ASN A 341 -9.62 -25.44 12.21
CA ASN A 341 -8.61 -26.19 12.97
C ASN A 341 -7.68 -25.27 13.78
N PRO A 342 -8.22 -24.41 14.66
CA PRO A 342 -7.45 -23.29 15.17
C PRO A 342 -6.43 -23.69 16.24
N ASN A 343 -6.56 -24.88 16.83
CA ASN A 343 -5.57 -25.44 17.75
C ASN A 343 -4.31 -25.95 17.02
N ALA A 344 -4.43 -26.33 15.75
CA ALA A 344 -3.29 -26.75 14.93
C ALA A 344 -2.42 -25.54 14.56
N TYR A 345 -1.12 -25.77 14.47
CA TYR A 345 -0.15 -24.81 13.94
C TYR A 345 0.05 -25.12 12.45
N ILE A 346 -0.40 -24.24 11.57
CA ILE A 346 -0.42 -24.48 10.11
C ILE A 346 0.20 -23.26 9.43
N ILE A 347 1.42 -23.38 8.89
CA ILE A 347 2.18 -22.21 8.43
C ILE A 347 1.73 -21.69 7.06
N ASP A 348 0.94 -22.47 6.33
CA ASP A 348 0.44 -22.23 4.98
C ASP A 348 -1.08 -22.05 4.94
N ARG A 349 -1.69 -21.55 6.03
CA ARG A 349 -3.11 -21.15 6.05
C ARG A 349 -3.41 -20.19 4.90
N GLU A 350 -4.59 -20.30 4.30
CA GLU A 350 -5.05 -19.40 3.25
C GLU A 350 -5.09 -17.93 3.72
N ARG A 351 -5.48 -17.70 4.98
CA ARG A 351 -5.65 -16.37 5.57
C ARG A 351 -4.89 -16.24 6.89
N PRO A 352 -3.54 -16.30 6.87
CA PRO A 352 -2.74 -16.41 8.09
C PRO A 352 -2.78 -15.12 8.93
N ARG A 353 -3.16 -13.99 8.33
CA ARG A 353 -3.35 -12.69 8.99
C ARG A 353 -4.73 -12.53 9.65
N GLN A 354 -5.64 -13.50 9.51
CA GLN A 354 -6.95 -13.49 10.14
C GLN A 354 -6.83 -13.91 11.61
N HIS A 355 -6.33 -13.01 12.46
CA HIS A 355 -6.16 -13.22 13.89
C HIS A 355 -6.38 -11.90 14.66
N ILE A 356 -6.52 -11.97 15.98
CA ILE A 356 -6.82 -10.83 16.87
C ILE A 356 -5.69 -10.53 17.87
N SER A 357 -4.52 -11.16 17.75
CA SER A 357 -3.36 -10.92 18.65
C SER A 357 -2.87 -9.46 18.67
N PHE A 358 -3.13 -8.68 17.62
CA PHE A 358 -2.81 -7.26 17.56
C PHE A 358 -3.99 -6.36 18.00
N GLY A 359 -5.09 -6.94 18.45
CA GLY A 359 -6.37 -6.24 18.62
C GLY A 359 -6.96 -5.76 17.29
N TYR A 360 -8.06 -5.02 17.41
CA TYR A 360 -8.80 -4.35 16.35
C TYR A 360 -9.16 -2.91 16.78
N GLY A 361 -9.89 -2.20 15.93
CA GLY A 361 -10.34 -0.85 16.23
C GLY A 361 -9.21 0.17 16.36
N ILE A 362 -9.47 1.23 17.13
CA ILE A 362 -8.57 2.38 17.25
C ILE A 362 -7.29 2.06 18.03
N HIS A 363 -7.32 1.03 18.89
CA HIS A 363 -6.18 0.61 19.71
C HIS A 363 -5.35 -0.52 19.07
N ARG A 364 -5.72 -1.03 17.89
CA ARG A 364 -4.95 -2.04 17.15
C ARG A 364 -3.46 -1.72 17.19
N CYS A 365 -2.59 -2.70 17.47
CA CYS A 365 -1.17 -2.50 17.71
C CYS A 365 -0.49 -1.57 16.69
N VAL A 366 0.12 -0.49 17.18
CA VAL A 366 0.89 0.45 16.34
C VAL A 366 2.22 -0.15 15.88
N GLY A 367 2.80 -1.05 16.65
CA GLY A 367 4.09 -1.70 16.39
C GLY A 367 4.04 -2.93 15.48
N ASN A 368 2.86 -3.33 14.99
CA ASN A 368 2.66 -4.67 14.39
C ASN A 368 3.61 -4.96 13.22
N ARG A 369 3.85 -3.98 12.35
CA ARG A 369 4.75 -4.14 11.19
C ARG A 369 6.22 -4.31 11.59
N LEU A 370 6.65 -3.67 12.68
CA LEU A 370 8.00 -3.82 13.20
C LEU A 370 8.18 -5.20 13.86
N ALA A 371 7.17 -5.68 14.59
CA ALA A 371 7.19 -7.02 15.17
C ALA A 371 7.23 -8.12 14.09
N GLU A 372 6.35 -8.04 13.08
CA GLU A 372 6.36 -8.96 11.93
C GLU A 372 7.71 -8.95 11.19
N MET A 373 8.33 -7.78 11.03
CA MET A 373 9.64 -7.64 10.42
C MET A 373 10.74 -8.33 11.23
N GLN A 374 10.78 -8.11 12.55
CA GLN A 374 11.76 -8.77 13.42
C GLN A 374 11.64 -10.28 13.34
N LEU A 375 10.42 -10.81 13.43
CA LEU A 375 10.13 -12.25 13.31
C LEU A 375 10.52 -12.82 11.94
N ARG A 376 10.19 -12.11 10.85
CA ARG A 376 10.57 -12.54 9.50
C ARG A 376 12.08 -12.59 9.36
N VAL A 377 12.77 -11.53 9.73
CA VAL A 377 14.23 -11.42 9.56
C VAL A 377 14.96 -12.47 10.40
N ILE A 378 14.59 -12.66 11.67
CA ILE A 378 15.25 -13.68 12.49
C ILE A 378 15.05 -15.09 11.92
N TRP A 379 13.87 -15.42 11.38
CA TRP A 379 13.64 -16.72 10.74
C TRP A 379 14.38 -16.89 9.41
N GLU A 380 14.47 -15.84 8.60
CA GLU A 380 15.31 -15.85 7.40
C GLU A 380 16.79 -16.09 7.75
N GLU A 381 17.29 -15.55 8.86
CA GLU A 381 18.66 -15.74 9.31
C GLU A 381 18.88 -17.10 10.03
N ILE A 382 17.87 -17.63 10.72
CA ILE A 382 17.88 -18.98 11.31
C ILE A 382 18.02 -20.02 10.21
N LEU A 383 17.15 -20.00 9.19
CA LEU A 383 17.17 -21.03 8.13
C LEU A 383 18.44 -21.04 7.28
N LYS A 384 19.21 -19.93 7.27
CA LYS A 384 20.53 -19.87 6.63
C LYS A 384 21.62 -20.59 7.40
N ARG A 385 21.47 -20.71 8.73
CA ARG A 385 22.52 -21.18 9.65
C ARG A 385 22.20 -22.53 10.23
N PHE A 386 20.97 -22.71 10.67
CA PHE A 386 20.54 -23.83 11.48
C PHE A 386 19.42 -24.56 10.74
N PRO A 387 19.67 -25.77 10.22
CA PRO A 387 18.60 -26.57 9.61
C PRO A 387 17.56 -26.97 10.66
N ARG A 388 17.97 -27.11 11.93
CA ARG A 388 17.10 -27.39 13.06
C ARG A 388 17.65 -26.80 14.34
N ILE A 389 16.74 -26.38 15.21
CA ILE A 389 16.99 -26.01 16.61
C ILE A 389 16.08 -26.93 17.42
N GLU A 390 16.65 -27.74 18.31
CA GLU A 390 15.93 -28.72 19.11
C GLU A 390 15.57 -28.14 20.46
N VAL A 391 14.29 -28.22 20.85
CA VAL A 391 13.87 -27.97 22.23
C VAL A 391 14.24 -29.20 23.07
N VAL A 392 15.01 -29.00 24.15
CA VAL A 392 15.57 -30.11 24.97
C VAL A 392 14.96 -30.22 26.37
N GLY A 393 13.97 -29.38 26.70
CA GLY A 393 13.25 -29.43 27.96
C GLY A 393 11.90 -28.71 27.87
N GLU A 394 11.06 -28.90 28.88
CA GLU A 394 9.81 -28.15 28.98
C GLU A 394 10.09 -26.66 29.18
N PRO A 395 9.38 -25.75 28.48
CA PRO A 395 9.50 -24.33 28.72
C PRO A 395 9.02 -23.95 30.12
N VAL A 396 9.66 -22.94 30.70
CA VAL A 396 9.16 -22.27 31.91
C VAL A 396 8.25 -21.14 31.46
N HIS A 397 6.95 -21.23 31.76
CA HIS A 397 5.96 -20.22 31.38
C HIS A 397 5.90 -19.07 32.38
N ILE A 398 5.50 -17.89 31.90
CA ILE A 398 5.21 -16.74 32.76
C ILE A 398 3.85 -16.97 33.44
N ALA A 399 3.79 -16.80 34.77
CA ALA A 399 2.58 -16.91 35.57
C ALA A 399 1.73 -15.61 35.48
N SER A 400 1.20 -15.31 34.29
CA SER A 400 0.41 -14.09 34.04
C SER A 400 -0.78 -14.35 33.10
N PRO A 401 -2.00 -13.92 33.47
CA PRO A 401 -3.15 -13.95 32.58
C PRO A 401 -3.09 -12.88 31.49
N PHE A 402 -2.17 -11.93 31.60
CA PHE A 402 -1.97 -10.88 30.60
C PHE A 402 -0.88 -11.29 29.60
N THR A 403 0.31 -11.60 30.08
CA THR A 403 1.45 -11.98 29.24
C THR A 403 1.53 -13.49 29.07
N LYS A 404 1.13 -14.00 27.89
CA LYS A 404 1.31 -15.41 27.53
C LYS A 404 2.70 -15.59 26.93
N GLY A 405 3.64 -15.98 27.77
CA GLY A 405 5.06 -15.96 27.44
C GLY A 405 5.90 -17.00 28.17
N TYR A 406 7.21 -16.92 27.93
CA TYR A 406 8.19 -17.88 28.41
C TYR A 406 9.31 -17.15 29.17
N ALA A 407 9.57 -17.60 30.39
CA ALA A 407 10.72 -17.17 31.17
C ALA A 407 12.02 -17.87 30.71
N SER A 408 11.93 -19.13 30.26
CA SER A 408 13.07 -19.90 29.75
C SER A 408 12.63 -20.96 28.75
N LEU A 409 13.45 -21.20 27.72
CA LEU A 409 13.29 -22.30 26.77
C LEU A 409 14.66 -22.87 26.42
N LEU A 410 14.99 -24.03 27.00
CA LEU A 410 16.26 -24.70 26.75
C LEU A 410 16.24 -25.35 25.36
N VAL A 411 17.25 -25.02 24.56
CA VAL A 411 17.41 -25.55 23.21
C VAL A 411 18.84 -26.01 22.96
N ARG A 412 19.01 -26.82 21.91
CA ARG A 412 20.30 -27.24 21.38
C ARG A 412 20.30 -27.14 19.86
N ILE A 413 21.39 -26.62 19.30
CA ILE A 413 21.66 -26.64 17.86
C ILE A 413 22.51 -27.87 17.55
N PRO A 414 22.05 -28.86 16.75
CA PRO A 414 22.82 -30.07 16.49
C PRO A 414 24.15 -29.81 15.75
N ALA A 415 25.20 -30.55 16.09
CA ALA A 415 26.53 -30.42 15.47
C ALA A 415 26.68 -31.15 14.11
N THR A 416 25.75 -32.06 13.78
CA THR A 416 25.94 -33.10 12.74
C THR A 416 25.12 -32.91 11.46
N GLU A 417 24.20 -31.96 11.39
CA GLU A 417 23.58 -31.60 10.10
C GLU A 417 24.44 -30.55 9.42
N ALA A 418 25.31 -30.98 8.49
CA ALA A 418 25.95 -30.06 7.56
C ALA A 418 24.87 -29.19 6.92
N VAL A 419 25.05 -27.87 6.99
CA VAL A 419 24.17 -26.91 6.31
C VAL A 419 24.06 -27.35 4.85
N PRO A 420 22.88 -27.79 4.36
CA PRO A 420 22.76 -28.17 2.96
C PRO A 420 23.15 -26.97 2.09
N ALA A 421 23.86 -27.24 1.00
CA ALA A 421 24.28 -26.20 0.07
C ALA A 421 23.08 -25.30 -0.27
N ARG A 422 23.30 -23.98 -0.11
CA ARG A 422 22.34 -22.88 -0.31
C ARG A 422 21.23 -23.28 -1.31
N PRO A 423 19.96 -23.44 -0.87
CA PRO A 423 18.86 -23.60 -1.81
C PRO A 423 18.95 -22.47 -2.85
N ALA A 424 18.80 -22.78 -4.14
CA ALA A 424 18.93 -21.78 -5.21
C ALA A 424 18.02 -20.55 -4.99
N ALA A 425 16.95 -20.70 -4.20
CA ALA A 425 16.05 -19.63 -3.76
C ALA A 425 16.71 -18.55 -2.87
N PHE A 426 17.86 -18.84 -2.24
CA PHE A 426 18.61 -17.93 -1.38
C PHE A 426 19.91 -17.40 -1.99
N ALA A 427 20.21 -17.70 -3.26
CA ALA A 427 21.32 -17.08 -3.99
C ALA A 427 21.22 -15.55 -3.88
N GLU A 428 22.36 -14.91 -3.62
CA GLU A 428 22.52 -13.48 -3.32
C GLU A 428 21.46 -12.60 -3.99
N ARG A 429 20.50 -12.14 -3.19
CA ARG A 429 19.88 -10.86 -3.49
C ARG A 429 20.97 -9.82 -3.23
N GLU A 430 21.38 -9.13 -4.28
CA GLU A 430 22.15 -7.89 -4.21
C GLU A 430 21.65 -7.01 -3.04
N PRO A 431 22.51 -6.21 -2.40
CA PRO A 431 22.12 -5.33 -1.30
C PRO A 431 20.84 -4.61 -1.69
N VAL A 432 19.78 -4.84 -0.89
CA VAL A 432 18.44 -4.30 -1.11
C VAL A 432 18.51 -2.79 -0.90
N THR A 433 19.01 -2.10 -1.92
CA THR A 433 18.58 -0.75 -2.23
C THR A 433 17.16 -0.92 -2.75
N HIS A 434 16.20 -0.51 -1.93
CA HIS A 434 14.76 -0.56 -2.13
C HIS A 434 14.03 -1.87 -1.76
N ALA A 435 13.38 -1.84 -0.58
CA ALA A 435 11.97 -2.23 -0.36
C ALA A 435 11.30 -3.08 -1.47
N PRO A 436 10.81 -4.35 -1.33
CA PRO A 436 10.09 -4.97 -2.43
C PRO A 436 8.76 -4.23 -2.62
N PHE A 437 8.75 -3.32 -3.59
CA PHE A 437 7.53 -2.85 -4.21
C PHE A 437 6.75 -4.07 -4.68
N TYR A 438 5.43 -4.00 -4.67
CA TYR A 438 4.64 -4.89 -5.52
C TYR A 438 5.00 -4.51 -6.97
N ARG A 439 6.11 -5.06 -7.48
CA ARG A 439 6.39 -5.09 -8.91
C ARG A 439 5.26 -5.93 -9.45
N GLN A 440 4.25 -5.28 -10.03
CA GLN A 440 3.41 -5.98 -10.99
C GLN A 440 4.38 -6.74 -11.90
N PRO A 441 4.17 -8.05 -12.12
CA PRO A 441 5.07 -8.85 -12.94
C PRO A 441 5.39 -8.06 -14.21
N LEU A 442 6.66 -8.03 -14.62
CA LEU A 442 7.08 -7.28 -15.80
C LEU A 442 6.19 -7.63 -17.01
N SER A 443 5.74 -8.89 -17.08
CA SER A 443 4.78 -9.40 -18.04
C SER A 443 3.40 -8.74 -17.98
N THR A 444 2.86 -8.41 -16.80
CA THR A 444 1.62 -7.65 -16.62
C THR A 444 1.79 -6.21 -17.09
N PHE A 445 2.91 -5.56 -16.76
CA PHE A 445 3.19 -4.20 -17.22
C PHE A 445 3.36 -4.13 -18.75
N ILE A 446 4.10 -5.07 -19.33
CA ILE A 446 4.27 -5.20 -20.79
C ILE A 446 2.90 -5.40 -21.45
N SER A 447 2.07 -6.30 -20.90
CA SER A 447 0.75 -6.60 -21.46
C SER A 447 -0.21 -5.42 -21.37
N ALA A 448 -0.24 -4.73 -20.23
CA ALA A 448 -1.03 -3.52 -20.06
C ALA A 448 -0.56 -2.39 -21.00
N SER A 449 0.75 -2.27 -21.22
CA SER A 449 1.33 -1.32 -22.18
C SER A 449 0.93 -1.66 -23.62
N ALA A 450 0.99 -2.93 -24.01
CA ALA A 450 0.53 -3.39 -25.33
C ALA A 450 -0.97 -3.13 -25.55
N VAL A 451 -1.82 -3.42 -24.56
CA VAL A 451 -3.25 -3.09 -24.62
C VAL A 451 -3.49 -1.58 -24.69
N SER A 452 -2.65 -0.79 -24.03
CA SER A 452 -2.66 0.66 -24.15
C SER A 452 -2.37 1.14 -25.57
N SER A 453 -1.45 0.48 -26.27
CA SER A 453 -1.12 0.84 -27.65
C SER A 453 -2.33 0.79 -28.55
N VAL A 454 -3.29 -0.10 -28.29
CA VAL A 454 -4.59 -0.12 -28.96
C VAL A 454 -5.45 1.05 -28.50
N GLY A 455 -5.54 1.29 -27.19
CA GLY A 455 -6.31 2.40 -26.61
C GLY A 455 -5.88 3.80 -27.10
N GLY A 456 -4.58 4.02 -27.31
CA GLY A 456 -4.00 5.26 -27.83
C GLY A 456 -3.86 5.32 -29.35
N LEU A 457 -4.07 4.21 -30.06
CA LEU A 457 -3.81 4.07 -31.50
C LEU A 457 -4.55 5.16 -32.30
N LEU A 458 -5.85 5.30 -32.07
CA LEU A 458 -6.69 6.18 -32.87
C LEU A 458 -6.41 7.66 -32.68
N PHE A 459 -5.93 8.08 -31.50
CA PHE A 459 -5.46 9.44 -31.31
C PHE A 459 -4.19 9.69 -32.13
N ASN A 460 -3.23 8.76 -32.08
CA ASN A 460 -1.95 8.89 -32.78
C ASN A 460 -2.08 8.83 -34.31
N ILE A 461 -3.13 8.20 -34.84
CA ILE A 461 -3.40 8.13 -36.28
C ILE A 461 -4.51 9.09 -36.74
N MET A 462 -5.05 9.90 -35.82
CA MET A 462 -6.21 10.77 -36.08
C MET A 462 -6.05 11.63 -37.36
N PRO A 463 -4.91 12.30 -37.63
CA PRO A 463 -4.79 13.15 -38.82
C PRO A 463 -4.95 12.36 -40.13
N ALA A 464 -4.41 11.14 -40.17
CA ALA A 464 -4.52 10.24 -41.32
C ALA A 464 -5.95 9.69 -41.47
N LEU A 465 -6.55 9.26 -40.36
CA LEU A 465 -7.94 8.77 -40.36
C LEU A 465 -8.93 9.84 -40.82
N LEU A 466 -8.77 11.07 -40.33
CA LEU A 466 -9.62 12.20 -40.68
C LEU A 466 -9.40 12.66 -42.12
N GLY A 467 -8.16 12.69 -42.61
CA GLY A 467 -7.88 12.96 -44.02
C GLY A 467 -8.60 11.97 -44.95
N SER A 468 -8.50 10.68 -44.64
CA SER A 468 -9.17 9.62 -45.42
C SER A 468 -10.70 9.71 -45.35
N ALA A 469 -11.25 10.00 -44.17
CA ALA A 469 -12.69 10.20 -43.99
C ALA A 469 -13.21 11.44 -44.73
N ALA A 470 -12.46 12.55 -44.68
CA ALA A 470 -12.81 13.79 -45.37
C ALA A 470 -12.95 13.57 -46.87
N GLN A 471 -12.01 12.84 -47.47
CA GLN A 471 -12.08 12.47 -48.89
C GLN A 471 -13.25 11.55 -49.20
N ARG A 472 -13.45 10.49 -48.40
CA ARG A 472 -14.48 9.47 -48.65
C ARG A 472 -15.91 10.02 -48.56
N PHE A 473 -16.15 10.94 -47.62
CA PHE A 473 -17.47 11.48 -47.31
C PHE A 473 -17.65 12.93 -47.77
N ALA A 474 -16.66 13.51 -48.46
CA ALA A 474 -16.65 14.90 -48.92
C ALA A 474 -16.96 15.89 -47.80
N LEU A 475 -16.24 15.77 -46.68
CA LEU A 475 -16.50 16.54 -45.47
C LEU A 475 -15.84 17.93 -45.53
N ASP A 476 -16.54 18.94 -45.04
CA ASP A 476 -15.94 20.24 -44.72
C ASP A 476 -15.16 20.19 -43.38
N ASP A 477 -14.39 21.24 -43.08
CA ASP A 477 -13.54 21.30 -41.88
C ASP A 477 -14.34 21.16 -40.57
N ALA A 478 -15.57 21.67 -40.52
CA ALA A 478 -16.43 21.54 -39.35
C ALA A 478 -16.90 20.09 -39.17
N GLN A 479 -17.29 19.43 -40.26
CA GLN A 479 -17.68 18.03 -40.28
C GLN A 479 -16.50 17.10 -39.95
N VAL A 480 -15.29 17.41 -40.43
CA VAL A 480 -14.05 16.71 -40.06
C VAL A 480 -13.79 16.83 -38.55
N GLY A 481 -13.96 18.03 -37.99
CA GLY A 481 -13.88 18.26 -36.55
C GLY A 481 -14.86 17.39 -35.77
N ILE A 482 -16.13 17.34 -36.19
CA ILE A 482 -17.17 16.51 -35.54
C ILE A 482 -16.84 15.01 -35.62
N VAL A 483 -16.29 14.53 -36.74
CA VAL A 483 -15.87 13.13 -36.90
C VAL A 483 -14.76 12.78 -35.91
N GLY A 484 -13.73 13.62 -35.79
CA GLY A 484 -12.65 13.43 -34.81
C GLY A 484 -13.16 13.44 -33.37
N SER A 485 -14.09 14.34 -33.08
CA SER A 485 -14.68 14.49 -31.75
C SER A 485 -15.64 13.38 -31.35
N SER A 486 -16.40 12.81 -32.29
CA SER A 486 -17.36 11.74 -32.00
C SER A 486 -16.69 10.49 -31.41
N MET A 487 -15.52 10.14 -31.96
CA MET A 487 -14.69 9.06 -31.44
C MET A 487 -14.22 9.32 -30.00
N LEU A 488 -13.65 10.50 -29.78
CA LEU A 488 -13.09 10.86 -28.48
C LEU A 488 -14.19 11.09 -27.43
N ALA A 489 -15.41 11.44 -27.84
CA ALA A 489 -16.58 11.51 -26.97
C ALA A 489 -16.99 10.13 -26.44
N GLY A 490 -16.96 9.09 -27.28
CA GLY A 490 -17.22 7.71 -26.84
C GLY A 490 -16.20 7.24 -25.80
N PHE A 491 -14.92 7.55 -26.03
CA PHE A 491 -13.86 7.31 -25.07
C PHE A 491 -14.14 8.05 -23.75
N ALA A 492 -14.46 9.35 -23.83
CA ALA A 492 -14.68 10.21 -22.69
C ALA A 492 -15.83 9.72 -21.79
N VAL A 493 -16.93 9.21 -22.36
CA VAL A 493 -18.07 8.65 -21.60
C VAL A 493 -17.64 7.48 -20.74
N VAL A 494 -16.87 6.55 -21.30
CA VAL A 494 -16.35 5.40 -20.56
C VAL A 494 -15.36 5.85 -19.48
N ALA A 495 -14.41 6.70 -19.86
CA ALA A 495 -13.38 7.17 -18.96
C ALA A 495 -13.95 7.98 -17.77
N ALA A 496 -14.96 8.82 -17.99
CA ALA A 496 -15.59 9.64 -16.96
C ALA A 496 -16.38 8.81 -15.93
N THR A 497 -16.95 7.67 -16.36
CA THR A 497 -17.71 6.78 -15.47
C THR A 497 -16.85 5.72 -14.79
N SER A 498 -15.59 5.56 -15.22
CA SER A 498 -14.63 4.54 -14.75
C SER A 498 -14.59 4.35 -13.24
N ARG A 499 -14.59 5.44 -12.48
CA ARG A 499 -14.56 5.42 -11.01
C ARG A 499 -15.68 4.57 -10.39
N GLN A 500 -16.84 4.47 -11.04
CA GLN A 500 -18.01 3.75 -10.52
C GLN A 500 -17.91 2.23 -10.71
N TRP A 501 -17.14 1.77 -11.70
CA TRP A 501 -17.19 0.37 -12.15
C TRP A 501 -15.82 -0.33 -12.23
N ILE A 502 -14.70 0.40 -12.33
CA ILE A 502 -13.36 -0.17 -12.54
C ILE A 502 -12.89 -1.13 -11.43
N ASN A 503 -13.44 -0.97 -10.22
CA ASN A 503 -13.14 -1.83 -9.07
C ASN A 503 -14.17 -2.95 -8.87
N ARG A 504 -15.27 -2.96 -9.64
CA ARG A 504 -16.38 -3.92 -9.50
C ARG A 504 -16.31 -5.05 -10.52
N PHE A 505 -15.74 -4.79 -11.70
CA PHE A 505 -15.70 -5.73 -12.81
C PHE A 505 -14.30 -6.31 -13.04
N ASP A 506 -14.27 -7.52 -13.60
CA ASP A 506 -13.06 -8.22 -14.02
C ASP A 506 -12.35 -7.46 -15.15
N TRP A 507 -11.06 -7.18 -14.96
CA TRP A 507 -10.25 -6.45 -15.94
C TRP A 507 -10.00 -7.24 -17.23
N ARG A 508 -9.96 -8.58 -17.18
CA ARG A 508 -9.91 -9.41 -18.40
C ARG A 508 -11.20 -9.29 -19.19
N GLY A 509 -12.35 -9.47 -18.52
CA GLY A 509 -13.67 -9.28 -19.12
C GLY A 509 -13.85 -7.90 -19.74
N LEU A 510 -13.43 -6.83 -19.03
CA LEU A 510 -13.46 -5.46 -19.54
C LEU A 510 -12.55 -5.27 -20.76
N THR A 511 -11.37 -5.90 -20.78
CA THR A 511 -10.45 -5.84 -21.92
C THR A 511 -11.04 -6.55 -23.13
N ILE A 512 -11.63 -7.74 -22.95
CA ILE A 512 -12.31 -8.49 -24.03
C ILE A 512 -13.48 -7.66 -24.60
N ALA A 513 -14.30 -7.09 -23.72
CA ALA A 513 -15.44 -6.26 -24.12
C ALA A 513 -14.99 -5.00 -24.87
N GLY A 514 -13.94 -4.33 -24.39
CA GLY A 514 -13.36 -3.15 -25.04
C GLY A 514 -12.82 -3.46 -26.44
N THR A 515 -12.08 -4.56 -26.59
CA THR A 515 -11.56 -5.03 -27.89
C THR A 515 -12.69 -5.43 -28.83
N ALA A 516 -13.68 -6.19 -28.38
CA ALA A 516 -14.80 -6.60 -29.22
C ALA A 516 -15.58 -5.38 -29.71
N LEU A 517 -15.87 -4.43 -28.83
CA LEU A 517 -16.57 -3.21 -29.17
C LEU A 517 -15.79 -2.34 -30.17
N SER A 518 -14.48 -2.16 -29.99
CA SER A 518 -13.66 -1.38 -30.92
C SER A 518 -13.55 -2.04 -32.31
N VAL A 519 -13.31 -3.35 -32.36
CA VAL A 519 -13.20 -4.13 -33.60
C VAL A 519 -14.51 -4.12 -34.39
N LEU A 520 -15.63 -4.44 -33.74
CA LEU A 520 -16.94 -4.48 -34.40
C LEU A 520 -17.36 -3.09 -34.89
N SER A 521 -17.07 -2.05 -34.11
CA SER A 521 -17.39 -0.67 -34.49
C SER A 521 -16.53 -0.16 -35.64
N LEU A 522 -15.25 -0.55 -35.72
CA LEU A 522 -14.38 -0.24 -36.87
C LEU A 522 -14.80 -0.99 -38.14
N ILE A 523 -15.21 -2.26 -38.02
CA ILE A 523 -15.79 -3.00 -39.14
C ILE A 523 -17.07 -2.32 -39.62
N ALA A 524 -17.94 -1.88 -38.69
CA ALA A 524 -19.13 -1.12 -39.05
C ALA A 524 -18.77 0.19 -39.77
N ALA A 525 -17.79 0.95 -39.26
CA ALA A 525 -17.32 2.19 -39.90
C ALA A 525 -16.83 1.96 -41.34
N ALA A 526 -16.18 0.82 -41.62
CA ALA A 526 -15.72 0.48 -42.96
C ALA A 526 -16.86 0.23 -43.97
N LEU A 527 -18.04 -0.20 -43.48
CA LEU A 527 -19.19 -0.60 -44.28
C LEU A 527 -20.24 0.50 -44.44
N ILE A 528 -20.14 1.59 -43.67
CA ILE A 528 -21.13 2.65 -43.62
C ILE A 528 -20.95 3.66 -44.76
N GLY A 529 -22.07 4.03 -45.40
CA GLY A 529 -22.12 5.03 -46.47
C GLY A 529 -22.62 6.42 -46.06
N SER A 530 -23.10 6.61 -44.83
CA SER A 530 -23.70 7.87 -44.38
C SER A 530 -22.92 8.52 -43.23
N TYR A 531 -22.82 9.84 -43.25
CA TYR A 531 -22.16 10.64 -42.21
C TYR A 531 -22.65 10.35 -40.78
N GLY A 532 -23.97 10.33 -40.54
CA GLY A 532 -24.51 10.10 -39.19
C GLY A 532 -24.17 8.73 -38.61
N ALA A 533 -24.22 7.68 -39.43
CA ALA A 533 -23.84 6.33 -38.98
C ALA A 533 -22.32 6.21 -38.76
N LEU A 534 -21.50 6.94 -39.52
CA LEU A 534 -20.05 7.00 -39.31
C LEU A 534 -19.74 7.56 -37.91
N LEU A 535 -20.43 8.63 -37.49
CA LEU A 535 -20.29 9.17 -36.14
C LEU A 535 -20.65 8.12 -35.08
N GLY A 536 -21.77 7.41 -35.25
CA GLY A 536 -22.17 6.34 -34.32
C GLY A 536 -21.12 5.22 -34.22
N ALA A 537 -20.56 4.78 -35.35
CA ALA A 537 -19.54 3.74 -35.38
C ALA A 537 -18.21 4.22 -34.75
N LEU A 538 -17.79 5.46 -35.00
CA LEU A 538 -16.59 6.01 -34.38
C LEU A 538 -16.78 6.24 -32.88
N PHE A 539 -17.97 6.67 -32.44
CA PHE A 539 -18.32 6.75 -31.02
C PHE A 539 -18.23 5.39 -30.33
N GLY A 540 -18.81 4.34 -30.92
CA GLY A 540 -18.68 2.96 -30.42
C GLY A 540 -17.23 2.49 -30.37
N THR A 541 -16.44 2.82 -31.40
CA THR A 541 -14.99 2.56 -31.42
C THR A 541 -14.30 3.23 -30.23
N GLY A 542 -14.61 4.50 -30.00
CA GLY A 542 -14.11 5.28 -28.88
C GLY A 542 -14.43 4.68 -27.51
N MET A 543 -15.65 4.19 -27.31
CA MET A 543 -16.03 3.51 -26.07
C MET A 543 -15.17 2.26 -25.82
N GLY A 544 -14.95 1.45 -26.87
CA GLY A 544 -14.10 0.27 -26.79
C GLY A 544 -12.66 0.61 -26.38
N LEU A 545 -12.07 1.62 -27.01
CA LEU A 545 -10.73 2.09 -26.66
C LEU A 545 -10.63 2.73 -25.28
N GLY A 546 -11.67 3.47 -24.87
CA GLY A 546 -11.77 4.06 -23.54
C GLY A 546 -11.74 3.00 -22.44
N LEU A 547 -12.35 1.84 -22.66
CA LEU A 547 -12.28 0.70 -21.74
C LEU A 547 -10.85 0.19 -21.61
N LEU A 548 -10.18 -0.09 -22.73
CA LEU A 548 -8.80 -0.60 -22.78
C LEU A 548 -7.83 0.36 -22.07
N TYR A 549 -7.90 1.64 -22.41
CA TYR A 549 -7.02 2.66 -21.86
C TYR A 549 -7.25 2.88 -20.37
N THR A 550 -8.51 2.86 -19.91
CA THR A 550 -8.86 3.01 -18.48
C THR A 550 -8.31 1.85 -17.65
N VAL A 551 -8.44 0.60 -18.13
CA VAL A 551 -7.86 -0.58 -17.47
C VAL A 551 -6.34 -0.45 -17.39
N THR A 552 -5.67 -0.04 -18.46
CA THR A 552 -4.23 0.18 -18.43
C THR A 552 -3.83 1.27 -17.45
N ILE A 553 -4.52 2.41 -17.41
CA ILE A 553 -4.17 3.50 -16.49
C ILE A 553 -4.37 3.06 -15.04
N ALA A 554 -5.40 2.26 -14.75
CA ALA A 554 -5.57 1.66 -13.43
C ALA A 554 -4.38 0.75 -13.06
N ILE A 555 -3.80 0.03 -14.02
CA ILE A 555 -2.62 -0.82 -13.83
C ILE A 555 -1.32 0.01 -13.68
N VAL A 556 -1.08 0.96 -14.57
CA VAL A 556 0.19 1.72 -14.67
C VAL A 556 0.30 2.78 -13.57
N SER A 557 -0.82 3.38 -13.15
CA SER A 557 -0.83 4.41 -12.09
C SER A 557 -0.46 3.86 -10.71
N GLU A 558 -0.45 2.55 -10.53
CA GLU A 558 -0.01 1.88 -9.30
C GLU A 558 1.51 1.63 -9.26
N ASN A 559 2.26 2.05 -10.29
CA ASN A 559 3.71 1.91 -10.34
C ASN A 559 4.42 2.87 -9.36
N GLU A 560 5.48 2.40 -8.71
CA GLU A 560 6.31 3.15 -7.78
C GLU A 560 6.94 4.41 -8.42
N LYS A 561 7.35 4.33 -9.69
CA LYS A 561 7.95 5.44 -10.44
C LYS A 561 7.00 5.84 -11.56
N PRO A 562 5.90 6.55 -11.26
CA PRO A 562 4.83 6.82 -12.21
C PRO A 562 5.33 7.55 -13.46
N ASP A 563 6.26 8.52 -13.33
CA ASP A 563 6.84 9.21 -14.49
C ASP A 563 7.54 8.25 -15.47
N ARG A 564 8.30 7.28 -14.93
CA ARG A 564 8.99 6.26 -15.74
C ARG A 564 8.01 5.30 -16.39
N ALA A 565 7.03 4.84 -15.62
CA ALA A 565 6.02 3.92 -16.09
C ALA A 565 5.15 4.55 -17.18
N PHE A 566 4.72 5.80 -17.01
CA PHE A 566 4.00 6.56 -18.03
C PHE A 566 4.88 6.86 -19.25
N GLY A 567 6.16 7.20 -19.08
CA GLY A 567 7.07 7.40 -20.21
C GLY A 567 7.25 6.15 -21.08
N ILE A 568 7.44 4.98 -20.45
CA ILE A 568 7.54 3.69 -21.17
C ILE A 568 6.21 3.31 -21.82
N LYS A 569 5.09 3.50 -21.11
CA LYS A 569 3.74 3.27 -21.65
C LYS A 569 3.50 4.14 -22.88
N LEU A 570 3.76 5.45 -22.81
CA LEU A 570 3.58 6.38 -23.93
C LEU A 570 4.46 6.00 -25.13
N ALA A 571 5.70 5.58 -24.88
CA ALA A 571 6.58 5.10 -25.94
C ALA A 571 6.01 3.86 -26.65
N SER A 572 5.43 2.91 -25.90
CA SER A 572 4.82 1.71 -26.47
C SER A 572 3.59 2.01 -27.35
N GLU A 573 2.83 3.06 -27.03
CA GLU A 573 1.65 3.44 -27.83
C GLU A 573 2.03 3.97 -29.21
N VAL A 574 3.14 4.70 -29.26
CA VAL A 574 3.59 5.32 -30.49
C VAL A 574 4.25 4.31 -31.43
N LEU A 575 4.91 3.26 -30.91
CA LEU A 575 5.49 2.20 -31.75
C LEU A 575 4.43 1.53 -32.66
N LEU A 576 3.26 1.19 -32.10
CA LEU A 576 2.17 0.63 -32.89
C LEU A 576 1.63 1.65 -33.89
N ALA A 577 1.52 2.92 -33.49
CA ALA A 577 1.05 3.98 -34.36
C ALA A 577 2.00 4.25 -35.55
N ILE A 578 3.32 4.19 -35.36
CA ILE A 578 4.30 4.34 -36.45
C ILE A 578 4.09 3.25 -37.50
N VAL A 579 3.97 1.99 -37.07
CA VAL A 579 3.72 0.86 -37.97
C VAL A 579 2.36 1.02 -38.66
N ALA A 580 1.33 1.46 -37.93
CA ALA A 580 0.01 1.71 -38.50
C ALA A 580 0.05 2.84 -39.53
N VAL A 581 0.64 4.01 -39.24
CA VAL A 581 0.74 5.13 -40.19
C VAL A 581 1.51 4.71 -41.44
N LEU A 582 2.63 3.99 -41.31
CA LEU A 582 3.39 3.43 -42.45
C LEU A 582 2.49 2.59 -43.36
N LEU A 583 1.85 1.58 -42.79
CA LEU A 583 1.03 0.63 -43.53
C LEU A 583 -0.19 1.31 -44.15
N LEU A 584 -0.86 2.15 -43.36
CA LEU A 584 -2.11 2.80 -43.76
C LEU A 584 -1.89 3.78 -44.90
N THR A 585 -0.95 4.72 -44.75
CA THR A 585 -0.75 5.80 -45.74
C THR A 585 -0.09 5.31 -47.03
N GLN A 586 0.86 4.36 -46.96
CA GLN A 586 1.60 3.92 -48.15
C GLN A 586 0.91 2.79 -48.92
N PHE A 587 0.26 1.85 -48.22
CA PHE A 587 -0.22 0.61 -48.85
C PHE A 587 -1.73 0.48 -48.84
N VAL A 588 -2.41 0.92 -47.78
CA VAL A 588 -3.83 0.65 -47.60
C VAL A 588 -4.70 1.74 -48.20
N GLU A 589 -4.48 2.99 -47.82
CA GLU A 589 -5.28 4.14 -48.23
C GLU A 589 -5.25 4.33 -49.76
N ALA A 590 -4.06 4.22 -50.36
CA ALA A 590 -3.86 4.33 -51.80
C ALA A 590 -4.64 3.27 -52.61
N ARG A 591 -4.99 2.12 -52.01
CA ARG A 591 -5.63 1.00 -52.71
C ARG A 591 -7.08 0.72 -52.30
N TRP A 592 -7.42 0.98 -51.05
CA TRP A 592 -8.70 0.62 -50.44
C TRP A 592 -9.36 1.77 -49.66
N GLY A 593 -8.76 2.95 -49.64
CA GLY A 593 -9.30 4.17 -49.01
C GLY A 593 -9.68 3.98 -47.54
N PHE A 594 -10.63 4.80 -47.08
CA PHE A 594 -11.10 4.79 -45.69
C PHE A 594 -11.59 3.40 -45.20
N SER A 595 -12.29 2.65 -46.04
CA SER A 595 -12.79 1.31 -45.67
C SER A 595 -11.63 0.33 -45.41
N GLY A 596 -10.57 0.37 -46.23
CA GLY A 596 -9.34 -0.38 -45.97
C GLY A 596 -8.69 0.04 -44.66
N THR A 597 -8.58 1.35 -44.42
CA THR A 597 -8.01 1.91 -43.20
C THR A 597 -8.74 1.43 -41.95
N ALA A 598 -10.07 1.50 -41.94
CA ALA A 598 -10.89 1.04 -40.83
C ALA A 598 -10.76 -0.48 -40.57
N LEU A 599 -10.70 -1.31 -41.61
CA LEU A 599 -10.51 -2.76 -41.48
C LEU A 599 -9.11 -3.13 -40.97
N THR A 600 -8.07 -2.44 -41.45
CA THR A 600 -6.70 -2.64 -40.96
C THR A 600 -6.60 -2.29 -39.47
N LEU A 601 -7.24 -1.20 -39.04
CA LEU A 601 -7.30 -0.82 -37.63
C LEU A 601 -8.06 -1.82 -36.77
N ALA A 602 -9.14 -2.41 -37.29
CA ALA A 602 -9.86 -3.49 -36.62
C ALA A 602 -8.95 -4.71 -36.42
N GLY A 603 -8.22 -5.12 -37.47
CA GLY A 603 -7.26 -6.23 -37.40
C GLY A 603 -6.14 -5.99 -36.39
N LEU A 604 -5.52 -4.81 -36.43
CA LEU A 604 -4.46 -4.43 -35.48
C LEU A 604 -4.96 -4.38 -34.04
N SER A 605 -6.15 -3.82 -33.81
CA SER A 605 -6.76 -3.73 -32.47
C SER A 605 -7.04 -5.11 -31.88
N GLY A 606 -7.56 -6.04 -32.69
CA GLY A 606 -7.79 -7.43 -32.28
C GLY A 606 -6.50 -8.19 -31.98
N ALA A 607 -5.51 -8.11 -32.88
CA ALA A 607 -4.25 -8.84 -32.76
C ALA A 607 -3.45 -8.45 -31.51
N VAL A 608 -3.29 -7.15 -31.25
CA VAL A 608 -2.51 -6.65 -30.11
C VAL A 608 -3.22 -6.94 -28.79
N ALA A 609 -4.55 -6.83 -28.74
CA ALA A 609 -5.31 -7.19 -27.54
C ALA A 609 -5.21 -8.69 -27.21
N LEU A 610 -5.24 -9.57 -28.22
CA LEU A 610 -5.07 -11.03 -28.03
C LEU A 610 -3.70 -11.37 -27.42
N VAL A 611 -2.65 -10.65 -27.77
CA VAL A 611 -1.30 -10.85 -27.20
C VAL A 611 -1.24 -10.40 -25.73
N GLY A 612 -1.93 -9.32 -25.36
CA GLY A 612 -1.90 -8.79 -23.98
C GLY A 612 -2.85 -9.49 -23.00
N LEU A 613 -3.95 -10.09 -23.48
CA LEU A 613 -5.02 -10.66 -22.65
C LEU A 613 -4.61 -11.76 -21.65
N PRO A 614 -3.72 -12.73 -21.98
CA PRO A 614 -3.43 -13.87 -21.10
C PRO A 614 -2.83 -13.48 -19.73
N VAL A 615 -2.19 -12.31 -19.66
CA VAL A 615 -1.37 -11.88 -18.51
C VAL A 615 -2.00 -10.73 -17.71
N ILE A 616 -3.04 -10.09 -18.25
CA ILE A 616 -3.85 -9.12 -17.48
C ILE A 616 -4.49 -9.85 -16.30
N PRO A 617 -4.44 -9.33 -15.06
CA PRO A 617 -5.04 -10.00 -13.91
C PRO A 617 -6.57 -9.90 -13.95
N ALA A 618 -7.27 -10.91 -13.44
CA ALA A 618 -8.75 -10.95 -13.46
C ALA A 618 -9.41 -10.03 -12.41
N ARG A 619 -8.67 -9.62 -11.40
CA ARG A 619 -9.14 -8.67 -10.38
C ARG A 619 -8.00 -7.74 -10.06
N ARG A 620 -8.36 -6.53 -9.61
CA ARG A 620 -7.40 -5.65 -8.94
C ARG A 620 -6.73 -6.44 -7.82
N ALA A 621 -5.41 -6.55 -7.83
CA ALA A 621 -4.67 -7.00 -6.66
C ALA A 621 -5.02 -6.00 -5.54
N LEU A 622 -5.83 -6.43 -4.57
CA LEU A 622 -6.22 -5.60 -3.45
C LEU A 622 -4.96 -5.33 -2.63
N ILE A 623 -4.28 -4.21 -2.89
CA ILE A 623 -3.42 -3.60 -1.87
C ILE A 623 -4.39 -3.18 -0.75
N PRO A 624 -4.27 -3.73 0.46
CA PRO A 624 -5.06 -3.29 1.60
C PRO A 624 -4.92 -1.75 1.72
N PRO A 625 -6.02 -0.99 1.88
CA PRO A 625 -5.99 0.48 1.87
C PRO A 625 -4.85 1.05 2.75
N ASP A 626 -4.61 0.40 3.88
CA ASP A 626 -3.61 0.63 4.91
C ASP A 626 -2.13 0.44 4.48
N GLU A 627 -1.82 -0.36 3.46
CA GLU A 627 -0.47 -0.44 2.87
C GLU A 627 -0.24 0.65 1.82
N ARG A 628 -1.30 1.01 1.07
CA ARG A 628 -1.28 2.12 0.12
C ARG A 628 -1.04 3.46 0.84
N PHE A 629 -1.73 3.71 1.95
CA PHE A 629 -1.51 4.88 2.81
C PHE A 629 -0.08 4.97 3.38
N ALA A 630 0.60 3.84 3.58
CA ALA A 630 1.96 3.77 4.09
C ALA A 630 2.99 4.11 2.99
N MET A 631 2.71 3.71 1.75
CA MET A 631 3.53 3.99 0.55
C MET A 631 3.58 5.49 0.20
N LEU A 632 2.49 6.21 0.45
CA LEU A 632 2.31 7.62 0.08
C LEU A 632 2.80 8.60 1.15
N ARG A 633 2.73 8.20 2.42
CA ARG A 633 3.37 8.92 3.54
C ARG A 633 4.90 8.81 3.51
N ARG A 634 5.46 7.74 2.92
CA ARG A 634 6.91 7.60 2.65
C ARG A 634 7.47 8.73 1.75
N ASN A 635 6.62 9.35 0.92
CA ASN A 635 6.97 10.45 0.00
C ASN A 635 6.50 11.84 0.50
N GLY A 636 6.28 12.03 1.80
CA GLY A 636 5.94 13.35 2.37
C GLY A 636 4.54 13.90 2.03
N THR A 637 3.65 13.08 1.46
CA THR A 637 2.29 13.55 1.12
C THR A 637 1.31 13.35 2.29
N ASP A 638 1.12 14.43 3.07
CA ASP A 638 0.06 14.51 4.08
C ASP A 638 -1.34 14.35 3.45
N LEU A 639 -2.15 13.48 4.08
CA LEU A 639 -3.37 12.86 3.56
C LEU A 639 -4.61 13.19 4.41
N SER A 640 -4.73 14.42 4.91
CA SER A 640 -5.99 14.91 5.47
C SER A 640 -7.03 15.12 4.35
N LEU A 641 -7.81 14.07 4.08
CA LEU A 641 -8.87 14.03 3.09
C LEU A 641 -10.14 14.73 3.60
N SER A 642 -10.26 16.01 3.26
CA SER A 642 -11.55 16.60 2.85
C SER A 642 -11.42 17.83 1.93
N LYS A 643 -10.21 18.38 1.72
CA LYS A 643 -9.99 19.63 0.95
C LYS A 643 -8.81 19.64 -0.05
N ASN A 644 -8.28 18.48 -0.47
CA ASN A 644 -7.14 18.45 -1.41
C ASN A 644 -7.61 18.63 -2.88
N TRP A 645 -7.51 19.85 -3.40
CA TRP A 645 -7.94 20.22 -4.75
C TRP A 645 -6.82 20.13 -5.83
N TRP A 646 -5.58 19.87 -5.44
CA TRP A 646 -4.41 19.85 -6.34
C TRP A 646 -4.50 18.82 -7.49
N PRO A 647 -5.01 17.59 -7.29
CA PRO A 647 -5.24 16.67 -8.39
C PRO A 647 -6.25 17.19 -9.41
N TRP A 648 -7.26 17.92 -8.95
CA TRP A 648 -8.28 18.52 -9.81
C TRP A 648 -7.70 19.66 -10.63
N LEU A 649 -6.77 20.45 -10.07
CA LEU A 649 -5.99 21.43 -10.84
C LEU A 649 -5.20 20.73 -11.96
N GLY A 650 -4.52 19.63 -11.64
CA GLY A 650 -3.77 18.86 -12.64
C GLY A 650 -4.66 18.26 -13.74
N LEU A 651 -5.83 17.68 -13.37
CA LEU A 651 -6.81 17.20 -14.35
C LEU A 651 -7.37 18.33 -15.23
N GLY A 652 -7.69 19.49 -14.65
CA GLY A 652 -8.16 20.66 -15.39
C GLY A 652 -7.09 21.23 -16.34
N ALA A 653 -5.84 21.28 -15.90
CA ALA A 653 -4.71 21.69 -16.72
C ALA A 653 -4.47 20.72 -17.88
N MET A 654 -4.57 19.41 -17.64
CA MET A 654 -4.43 18.38 -18.67
C MET A 654 -5.58 18.43 -19.67
N PHE A 655 -6.82 18.59 -19.21
CA PHE A 655 -7.97 18.83 -20.07
C PHE A 655 -7.74 20.02 -21.00
N THR A 656 -7.24 21.13 -20.44
CA THR A 656 -6.99 22.37 -21.18
C THR A 656 -5.92 22.17 -22.25
N SER A 657 -4.77 21.57 -21.92
CA SER A 657 -3.70 21.34 -22.91
C SER A 657 -4.12 20.40 -24.03
N PHE A 658 -4.89 19.35 -23.72
CA PHE A 658 -5.39 18.42 -24.74
C PHE A 658 -6.44 19.03 -25.66
N ALA A 659 -7.23 20.01 -25.19
CA ALA A 659 -8.15 20.72 -26.07
C ALA A 659 -7.39 21.48 -27.18
N GLY A 660 -6.33 22.21 -26.81
CA GLY A 660 -5.49 22.89 -27.82
C GLY A 660 -4.69 21.93 -28.69
N LEU A 661 -4.06 20.93 -28.07
CA LEU A 661 -3.29 19.94 -28.81
C LEU A 661 -4.15 19.22 -29.84
N ALA A 662 -5.30 18.68 -29.43
CA ALA A 662 -6.15 17.91 -30.33
C ALA A 662 -6.73 18.78 -31.44
N ALA A 663 -6.99 20.06 -31.17
CA ALA A 663 -7.37 21.03 -32.20
C ALA A 663 -6.28 21.15 -33.27
N LEU A 664 -5.02 21.42 -32.89
CA LEU A 664 -3.92 21.53 -33.86
C LEU A 664 -3.62 20.18 -34.55
N TRP A 665 -3.61 19.09 -33.78
CA TRP A 665 -3.29 17.76 -34.26
C TRP A 665 -4.30 17.25 -35.30
N ALA A 666 -5.60 17.45 -35.06
CA ALA A 666 -6.65 17.00 -35.99
C ALA A 666 -6.54 17.63 -37.38
N PHE A 667 -6.01 18.85 -37.47
CA PHE A 667 -5.91 19.60 -38.72
C PHE A 667 -4.50 19.64 -39.32
N LEU A 668 -3.53 18.90 -38.76
CA LEU A 668 -2.13 18.98 -39.19
C LEU A 668 -1.96 18.63 -40.69
N THR A 669 -2.69 17.62 -41.17
CA THR A 669 -2.68 17.22 -42.59
C THR A 669 -3.32 18.27 -43.49
N GLN A 670 -4.36 18.96 -43.04
CA GLN A 670 -5.02 20.04 -43.77
C GLN A 670 -4.19 21.33 -43.81
N ILE A 671 -3.35 21.56 -42.80
CA ILE A 671 -2.43 22.70 -42.75
C ILE A 671 -1.31 22.53 -43.78
N ALA A 672 -0.80 21.32 -43.99
CA ALA A 672 0.42 21.09 -44.75
C ALA A 672 0.43 21.64 -46.21
N PRO A 673 -0.68 21.57 -46.98
CA PRO A 673 -0.74 22.19 -48.31
C PRO A 673 -0.45 23.69 -48.32
N SER A 674 -0.77 24.43 -47.25
CA SER A 674 -0.46 25.87 -47.19
C SER A 674 1.04 26.17 -47.07
N PHE A 675 1.86 25.15 -46.81
CA PHE A 675 3.32 25.21 -46.77
C PHE A 675 3.97 24.56 -48.00
N GLY A 676 3.18 24.20 -49.02
CA GLY A 676 3.65 23.52 -50.22
C GLY A 676 4.04 22.06 -49.99
N VAL A 677 3.53 21.43 -48.92
CA VAL A 677 3.85 20.04 -48.56
C VAL A 677 2.74 19.11 -49.07
N GLY A 678 3.11 18.15 -49.91
CA GLY A 678 2.17 17.13 -50.41
C GLY A 678 1.94 15.98 -49.41
N ASP A 679 0.80 15.30 -49.54
CA ASP A 679 0.29 14.30 -48.59
C ASP A 679 1.29 13.20 -48.19
N GLN A 680 2.08 12.68 -49.14
CA GLN A 680 3.11 11.67 -48.86
C GLN A 680 4.22 12.21 -47.95
N THR A 681 4.66 13.45 -48.16
CA THR A 681 5.65 14.09 -47.30
C THR A 681 5.07 14.27 -45.90
N VAL A 682 3.82 14.69 -45.78
CA VAL A 682 3.13 14.84 -44.49
C VAL A 682 3.08 13.54 -43.71
N ALA A 683 2.74 12.42 -44.36
CA ALA A 683 2.74 11.11 -43.71
C ALA A 683 4.12 10.75 -43.15
N VAL A 684 5.20 10.97 -43.91
CA VAL A 684 6.57 10.76 -43.43
C VAL A 684 6.90 11.67 -42.25
N LEU A 685 6.46 12.94 -42.28
CA LEU A 685 6.68 13.86 -41.18
C LEU A 685 5.92 13.45 -39.91
N LEU A 686 4.68 12.97 -40.04
CA LEU A 686 3.90 12.43 -38.92
C LEU A 686 4.59 11.22 -38.29
N MET A 687 5.18 10.34 -39.11
CA MET A 687 5.95 9.20 -38.60
C MET A 687 7.21 9.62 -37.87
N ILE A 688 7.98 10.56 -38.42
CA ILE A 688 9.18 11.08 -37.76
C ILE A 688 8.79 11.76 -36.44
N GLY A 689 7.71 12.55 -36.45
CA GLY A 689 7.17 13.19 -35.25
C GLY A 689 6.74 12.18 -34.19
N LEU A 690 6.05 11.11 -34.59
CA LEU A 690 5.69 10.00 -33.71
C LEU A 690 6.95 9.28 -33.18
N ALA A 691 7.93 8.95 -34.02
CA ALA A 691 9.18 8.33 -33.58
C ALA A 691 9.93 9.19 -32.55
N ILE A 692 9.99 10.50 -32.79
CA ILE A 692 10.57 11.46 -31.85
C ILE A 692 9.74 11.51 -30.56
N SER A 693 8.41 11.49 -30.65
CA SER A 693 7.53 11.45 -29.47
C SER A 693 7.73 10.18 -28.65
N GLY A 694 7.93 9.02 -29.29
CA GLY A 694 8.28 7.77 -28.62
C GLY A 694 9.61 7.86 -27.89
N MET A 695 10.65 8.37 -28.56
CA MET A 695 11.97 8.63 -27.94
C MET A 695 11.87 9.66 -26.81
N ALA A 696 11.02 10.66 -26.95
CA ALA A 696 10.81 11.69 -25.94
C ALA A 696 10.12 11.12 -24.69
N GLY A 697 9.18 10.18 -24.84
CA GLY A 697 8.63 9.42 -23.72
C GLY A 697 9.68 8.57 -22.99
N ILE A 698 10.58 7.91 -23.73
CA ILE A 698 11.72 7.18 -23.15
C ILE A 698 12.69 8.14 -22.45
N ALA A 699 13.00 9.27 -23.06
CA ALA A 699 13.87 10.29 -22.48
C ALA A 699 13.30 10.81 -21.16
N ALA A 700 11.99 11.06 -21.08
CA ALA A 700 11.33 11.42 -19.83
C ALA A 700 11.46 10.31 -18.77
N ALA A 701 11.33 9.04 -19.16
CA ALA A 701 11.51 7.91 -18.26
C ALA A 701 12.97 7.74 -17.77
N VAL A 702 13.96 8.01 -18.62
CA VAL A 702 15.39 7.93 -18.29
C VAL A 702 15.82 9.10 -17.41
N ILE A 703 15.42 10.32 -17.77
CA ILE A 703 15.72 11.53 -17.00
C ILE A 703 15.05 11.47 -15.62
N GLY A 704 13.82 10.94 -15.56
CA GLY A 704 13.08 10.79 -14.31
C GLY A 704 12.97 12.12 -13.56
N ASP A 705 13.23 12.09 -12.26
CA ASP A 705 13.22 13.23 -11.33
C ASP A 705 14.60 13.86 -11.11
N ARG A 706 15.63 13.45 -11.86
CA ARG A 706 17.04 13.88 -11.66
C ARG A 706 17.23 15.39 -11.66
N PHE A 707 16.40 16.13 -12.40
CA PHE A 707 16.42 17.59 -12.49
C PHE A 707 15.16 18.26 -11.91
N GLY A 708 14.37 17.51 -11.12
CA GLY A 708 13.02 17.87 -10.73
C GLY A 708 12.03 17.79 -11.89
N ARG A 709 10.73 17.91 -11.60
CA ARG A 709 9.66 17.85 -12.61
C ARG A 709 9.35 19.19 -13.29
N GLU A 710 9.66 20.31 -12.61
CA GLU A 710 9.34 21.66 -13.10
C GLU A 710 10.11 22.02 -14.37
N ARG A 711 11.44 21.91 -14.36
CA ARG A 711 12.28 22.36 -15.49
C ARG A 711 12.05 21.57 -16.79
N PRO A 712 12.04 20.21 -16.77
CA PRO A 712 11.78 19.44 -17.99
C PRO A 712 10.39 19.72 -18.59
N LEU A 713 9.37 19.84 -17.73
CA LEU A 713 8.02 20.22 -18.15
C LEU A 713 8.02 21.61 -18.83
N MET A 714 8.60 22.63 -18.18
CA MET A 714 8.64 23.98 -18.73
C MET A 714 9.34 24.01 -20.10
N ILE A 715 10.48 23.33 -20.24
CA ILE A 715 11.20 23.24 -21.50
C ILE A 715 10.31 22.61 -22.58
N GLY A 716 9.67 21.47 -22.28
CA GLY A 716 8.80 20.78 -23.25
C GLY A 716 7.62 21.63 -23.70
N MET A 717 6.94 22.31 -22.78
CA MET A 717 5.76 23.14 -23.11
C MET A 717 6.14 24.46 -23.80
N LEU A 718 7.28 25.07 -23.46
CA LEU A 718 7.79 26.26 -24.15
C LEU A 718 8.26 25.93 -25.58
N LEU A 719 8.89 24.77 -25.78
CA LEU A 719 9.21 24.28 -27.12
C LEU A 719 7.94 24.05 -27.95
N ALA A 720 6.86 23.54 -27.34
CA ALA A 720 5.59 23.38 -28.03
C ALA A 720 4.99 24.72 -28.50
N ILE A 721 5.03 25.74 -27.65
CA ILE A 721 4.61 27.10 -28.00
C ILE A 721 5.50 27.67 -29.11
N ALA A 722 6.83 27.51 -29.00
CA ALA A 722 7.77 27.95 -30.02
C ALA A 722 7.52 27.27 -31.38
N GLY A 723 7.14 25.99 -31.39
CA GLY A 723 6.77 25.27 -32.61
C GLY A 723 5.61 25.94 -33.35
N VAL A 724 4.57 26.37 -32.63
CA VAL A 724 3.45 27.09 -33.24
C VAL A 724 3.84 28.50 -33.70
N VAL A 725 4.76 29.17 -33.01
CA VAL A 725 5.34 30.44 -33.50
C VAL A 725 6.10 30.23 -34.81
N VAL A 726 6.84 29.14 -34.95
CA VAL A 726 7.51 28.79 -36.23
C VAL A 726 6.47 28.57 -37.34
N LEU A 727 5.37 27.85 -37.06
CA LEU A 727 4.28 27.67 -38.03
C LEU A 727 3.60 28.99 -38.43
N MET A 728 3.64 30.01 -37.56
CA MET A 728 3.11 31.34 -37.88
C MET A 728 4.04 32.20 -38.74
N VAL A 729 5.36 32.03 -38.63
CA VAL A 729 6.36 32.97 -39.17
C VAL A 729 7.10 32.43 -40.39
N ASP A 730 7.34 31.11 -40.45
CA ASP A 730 8.02 30.46 -41.58
C ASP A 730 7.05 29.55 -42.34
N HIS A 731 6.62 30.01 -43.51
CA HIS A 731 5.67 29.30 -44.37
C HIS A 731 6.34 28.30 -45.35
N GLY A 732 7.64 28.02 -45.19
CA GLY A 732 8.34 27.02 -45.98
C GLY A 732 8.25 25.59 -45.43
N LEU A 733 8.75 24.62 -46.20
CA LEU A 733 8.83 23.21 -45.80
C LEU A 733 9.59 23.01 -44.47
N ALA A 734 10.68 23.76 -44.27
CA ALA A 734 11.47 23.71 -43.03
C ALA A 734 10.68 24.24 -41.83
N GLY A 735 9.95 25.35 -42.00
CA GLY A 735 9.07 25.92 -41.01
C GLY A 735 7.94 24.97 -40.60
N TYR A 736 7.28 24.34 -41.58
CA TYR A 736 6.27 23.31 -41.31
C TYR A 736 6.85 22.14 -40.51
N PHE A 737 8.01 21.61 -40.95
CA PHE A 737 8.64 20.46 -40.29
C PHE A 737 9.06 20.77 -38.86
N ILE A 738 9.83 21.84 -38.65
CA ILE A 738 10.33 22.24 -37.33
C ILE A 738 9.16 22.63 -36.43
N GLY A 739 8.19 23.38 -36.95
CA GLY A 739 7.03 23.83 -36.22
C GLY A 739 6.14 22.69 -35.75
N ALA A 740 5.79 21.77 -36.64
CA ALA A 740 4.99 20.58 -36.31
C ALA A 740 5.72 19.64 -35.33
N LEU A 741 7.04 19.47 -35.52
CA LEU A 741 7.87 18.63 -34.65
C LEU A 741 7.93 19.17 -33.23
N LEU A 742 8.17 20.47 -33.07
CA LEU A 742 8.24 21.11 -31.77
C LEU A 742 6.87 21.17 -31.09
N ALA A 743 5.81 21.52 -31.85
CA ALA A 743 4.45 21.65 -31.32
C ALA A 743 3.85 20.31 -30.86
N VAL A 744 4.03 19.24 -31.64
CA VAL A 744 3.34 17.96 -31.39
C VAL A 744 4.29 16.77 -31.26
N GLY A 745 5.42 16.75 -31.97
CA GLY A 745 6.37 15.64 -31.95
C GLY A 745 7.11 15.44 -30.62
N LEU A 746 7.20 16.46 -29.77
CA LEU A 746 7.81 16.34 -28.43
C LEU A 746 6.79 16.12 -27.31
N PHE A 747 5.50 16.01 -27.62
CA PHE A 747 4.44 16.12 -26.62
C PHE A 747 4.44 15.03 -25.53
N ASN A 748 4.91 13.82 -25.84
CA ASN A 748 5.04 12.76 -24.84
C ASN A 748 6.05 13.09 -23.72
N PHE A 749 7.00 14.00 -23.98
CA PHE A 749 7.98 14.44 -22.98
C PHE A 749 7.33 15.17 -21.80
N PRO A 750 6.66 16.33 -21.98
CA PRO A 750 5.92 16.97 -20.89
C PRO A 750 4.75 16.11 -20.39
N MET A 751 4.13 15.29 -21.25
CA MET A 751 2.99 14.43 -20.85
C MET A 751 3.35 13.43 -19.74
N ALA A 752 4.51 12.78 -19.84
CA ALA A 752 4.97 11.84 -18.81
C ALA A 752 5.03 12.51 -17.43
N TYR A 753 5.54 13.75 -17.37
CA TYR A 753 5.61 14.54 -16.14
C TYR A 753 4.24 15.06 -15.69
N GLN A 754 3.35 15.45 -16.61
CA GLN A 754 1.97 15.84 -16.29
C GLN A 754 1.21 14.71 -15.59
N MET A 755 1.22 13.51 -16.19
CA MET A 755 0.59 12.32 -15.63
C MET A 755 1.21 11.92 -14.28
N GLY A 756 2.54 11.95 -14.18
CA GLY A 756 3.23 11.62 -12.93
C GLY A 756 3.00 12.63 -11.81
N MET A 757 2.84 13.93 -12.11
CA MET A 757 2.44 14.94 -11.13
C MET A 757 1.00 14.76 -10.64
N ILE A 758 0.05 14.46 -11.53
CA ILE A 758 -1.34 14.16 -11.12
C ILE A 758 -1.35 12.94 -10.21
N ALA A 759 -0.68 11.85 -10.62
CA ALA A 759 -0.54 10.63 -9.81
C ALA A 759 0.08 10.92 -8.44
N SER A 760 1.14 11.72 -8.39
CA SER A 760 1.81 12.09 -7.14
C SER A 760 0.97 13.01 -6.26
N SER A 761 0.08 13.82 -6.85
CA SER A 761 -0.81 14.72 -6.12
C SER A 761 -2.08 14.06 -5.58
N ASP A 762 -2.49 12.92 -6.16
CA ASP A 762 -3.58 12.06 -5.68
C ASP A 762 -3.06 10.66 -5.27
N PRO A 763 -2.48 10.59 -4.06
CA PRO A 763 -1.97 9.37 -3.47
C PRO A 763 -2.97 8.19 -3.50
N ASN A 764 -4.26 8.48 -3.22
CA ASN A 764 -5.29 7.45 -3.09
C ASN A 764 -5.80 6.92 -4.44
N GLY A 765 -5.31 7.46 -5.56
CA GLY A 765 -5.75 7.18 -6.92
C GLY A 765 -7.27 7.25 -7.11
N ARG A 766 -7.96 8.07 -6.30
CA ARG A 766 -9.42 8.29 -6.41
C ARG A 766 -9.75 9.24 -7.57
N VAL A 767 -8.81 10.14 -7.88
CA VAL A 767 -8.88 11.21 -8.88
C VAL A 767 -7.95 10.90 -10.06
N SER A 768 -6.77 10.31 -9.83
CA SER A 768 -5.83 9.89 -10.88
C SER A 768 -6.43 8.92 -11.89
N VAL A 769 -7.40 8.08 -11.47
CA VAL A 769 -8.15 7.19 -12.37
C VAL A 769 -8.98 7.95 -13.41
N LEU A 770 -9.25 9.25 -13.19
CA LEU A 770 -9.96 10.13 -14.11
C LEU A 770 -9.03 10.85 -15.10
N MET A 771 -7.72 10.58 -15.07
CA MET A 771 -6.80 11.11 -16.09
C MET A 771 -7.26 10.82 -17.53
N PRO A 772 -7.72 9.59 -17.88
CA PRO A 772 -8.25 9.30 -19.20
C PRO A 772 -9.44 10.18 -19.56
N ALA A 773 -10.27 10.54 -18.58
CA ALA A 773 -11.45 11.37 -18.80
C ALA A 773 -11.04 12.81 -19.14
N ALA A 774 -10.14 13.41 -18.36
CA ALA A 774 -9.65 14.75 -18.65
C ALA A 774 -8.98 14.85 -20.03
N LEU A 775 -8.16 13.86 -20.39
CA LEU A 775 -7.53 13.75 -21.71
C LEU A 775 -8.56 13.65 -22.82
N ALA A 776 -9.50 12.71 -22.70
CA ALA A 776 -10.48 12.42 -23.75
C ALA A 776 -11.50 13.53 -23.92
N ILE A 777 -11.99 14.16 -22.84
CA ILE A 777 -12.93 15.29 -22.94
C ILE A 777 -12.23 16.48 -23.60
N GLY A 778 -10.98 16.78 -23.22
CA GLY A 778 -10.19 17.84 -23.87
C GLY A 778 -10.02 17.54 -25.35
N SER A 779 -9.61 16.31 -25.67
CA SER A 779 -9.37 15.88 -27.04
C SER A 779 -10.65 15.79 -27.87
N ALA A 780 -11.80 15.56 -27.26
CA ALA A 780 -13.10 15.61 -27.94
C ALA A 780 -13.55 17.06 -28.25
N LEU A 781 -13.19 18.04 -27.43
CA LEU A 781 -13.54 19.44 -27.69
C LEU A 781 -12.63 20.09 -28.74
N GLY A 782 -11.34 19.75 -28.74
CA GLY A 782 -10.34 20.36 -29.61
C GLY A 782 -10.70 20.39 -31.10
N PRO A 783 -10.98 19.24 -31.75
CA PRO A 783 -11.30 19.19 -33.17
C PRO A 783 -12.57 19.97 -33.55
N VAL A 784 -13.63 19.94 -32.73
CA VAL A 784 -14.83 20.78 -32.96
C VAL A 784 -14.47 22.26 -32.92
N LEU A 785 -13.73 22.69 -31.90
CA LEU A 785 -13.31 24.09 -31.77
C LEU A 785 -12.40 24.51 -32.93
N GLY A 786 -11.47 23.63 -33.34
CA GLY A 786 -10.60 23.86 -34.49
C GLY A 786 -11.39 24.03 -35.78
N GLY A 787 -12.29 23.11 -36.10
CA GLY A 787 -13.13 23.20 -37.30
C GLY A 787 -14.01 24.46 -37.31
N ALA A 788 -14.58 24.83 -36.16
CA ALA A 788 -15.35 26.07 -36.02
C ALA A 788 -14.48 27.32 -36.27
N LEU A 789 -13.25 27.35 -35.73
CA LEU A 789 -12.33 28.47 -35.94
C LEU A 789 -11.89 28.60 -37.41
N LEU A 790 -11.67 27.47 -38.10
CA LEU A 790 -11.28 27.45 -39.51
C LEU A 790 -12.42 27.91 -40.43
N SER A 791 -13.67 27.56 -40.10
CA SER A 791 -14.85 27.98 -40.85
C SER A 791 -15.07 29.51 -40.87
N GLY A 792 -14.41 30.26 -39.99
CA GLY A 792 -14.49 31.72 -39.91
C GLY A 792 -13.68 32.48 -40.98
N GLY A 793 -12.92 31.79 -41.83
CA GLY A 793 -12.20 32.42 -42.96
C GLY A 793 -10.92 33.19 -42.59
N HIS A 794 -10.41 33.02 -41.36
CA HIS A 794 -9.21 33.70 -40.85
C HIS A 794 -7.91 32.87 -41.00
N GLY A 795 -7.93 31.82 -41.81
CA GLY A 795 -6.81 30.88 -41.96
C GLY A 795 -6.50 30.12 -40.66
N TYR A 796 -5.26 29.65 -40.51
CA TYR A 796 -4.83 28.79 -39.39
C TYR A 796 -4.40 29.56 -38.12
N VAL A 797 -4.28 30.89 -38.18
CA VAL A 797 -3.81 31.72 -37.06
C VAL A 797 -4.66 31.55 -35.79
N PRO A 798 -6.00 31.51 -35.84
CA PRO A 798 -6.82 31.29 -34.65
C PRO A 798 -6.59 29.91 -34.01
N LEU A 799 -6.31 28.89 -34.83
CA LEU A 799 -6.01 27.53 -34.36
C LEU A 799 -4.68 27.50 -33.60
N TYR A 800 -3.67 28.16 -34.14
CA TYR A 800 -2.37 28.34 -33.51
C TYR A 800 -2.48 29.13 -32.19
N ALA A 801 -3.30 30.18 -32.17
CA ALA A 801 -3.56 30.95 -30.95
C ALA A 801 -4.25 30.10 -29.87
N LEU A 802 -5.26 29.30 -30.24
CA LEU A 802 -5.93 28.38 -29.32
C LEU A 802 -4.93 27.40 -28.70
N PHE A 803 -4.05 26.80 -29.50
CA PHE A 803 -2.98 25.93 -29.01
C PHE A 803 -2.05 26.67 -28.03
N ALA A 804 -1.50 27.82 -28.42
CA ALA A 804 -0.56 28.56 -27.59
C ALA A 804 -1.18 28.96 -26.23
N VAL A 805 -2.43 29.46 -26.23
CA VAL A 805 -3.13 29.89 -25.02
C VAL A 805 -3.40 28.72 -24.08
N THR A 806 -3.87 27.60 -24.59
CA THR A 806 -4.20 26.42 -23.77
C THR A 806 -2.95 25.75 -23.21
N ILE A 807 -1.87 25.64 -23.99
CA ILE A 807 -0.58 25.15 -23.50
C ILE A 807 0.02 26.10 -22.46
N ALA A 808 -0.04 27.41 -22.67
CA ALA A 808 0.43 28.39 -21.69
C ALA A 808 -0.36 28.33 -20.37
N ALA A 809 -1.70 28.22 -20.44
CA ALA A 809 -2.55 28.08 -19.25
C ALA A 809 -2.24 26.79 -18.48
N SER A 810 -2.06 25.67 -19.21
CA SER A 810 -1.69 24.39 -18.63
C SER A 810 -0.29 24.42 -17.99
N LEU A 811 0.67 25.08 -18.65
CA LEU A 811 2.04 25.29 -18.15
C LEU A 811 2.04 26.01 -16.81
N VAL A 812 1.26 27.09 -16.67
CA VAL A 812 1.15 27.82 -15.39
C VAL A 812 0.61 26.90 -14.30
N ALA A 813 -0.48 26.18 -14.55
CA ALA A 813 -1.10 25.31 -13.57
C ALA A 813 -0.17 24.16 -13.12
N PHE A 814 0.51 23.51 -14.06
CA PHE A 814 1.45 22.44 -13.75
C PHE A 814 2.76 22.94 -13.11
N THR A 815 3.21 24.16 -13.42
CA THR A 815 4.36 24.78 -12.74
C THR A 815 4.03 25.05 -11.26
N VAL A 816 2.82 25.56 -10.98
CA VAL A 816 2.31 25.73 -9.61
C VAL A 816 2.24 24.37 -8.89
N LEU A 817 1.71 23.35 -9.55
CA LEU A 817 1.64 21.99 -8.99
C LEU A 817 3.03 21.39 -8.73
N ALA A 818 3.98 21.56 -9.66
CA ALA A 818 5.35 21.08 -9.54
C ALA A 818 6.07 21.70 -8.34
N ARG A 819 6.00 23.03 -8.19
CA ARG A 819 6.59 23.75 -7.04
C ARG A 819 5.97 23.31 -5.72
N ARG A 820 4.66 23.09 -5.69
CA ARG A 820 3.96 22.60 -4.49
C ARG A 820 4.46 21.21 -4.09
N LEU A 821 4.68 20.32 -5.04
CA LEU A 821 5.22 18.98 -4.79
C LEU A 821 6.69 19.02 -4.35
N ALA A 822 7.52 19.89 -4.95
CA ALA A 822 8.92 20.07 -4.55
C ALA A 822 9.08 20.59 -3.11
N ASN A 823 8.22 21.51 -2.68
CA ASN A 823 8.23 22.02 -1.30
C ASN A 823 7.77 20.98 -0.26
N ARG A 824 7.14 19.87 -0.68
CA ARG A 824 6.76 18.75 0.19
C ARG A 824 7.82 17.66 0.31
N SER A 825 8.79 17.62 -0.60
CA SER A 825 9.93 16.69 -0.54
C SER A 825 11.14 17.24 0.24
N ALA A 826 11.12 18.54 0.57
CA ALA A 826 12.14 19.22 1.36
C ALA A 826 11.76 19.38 2.86
N LEU A 827 10.54 18.97 3.21
CA LEU A 827 9.98 18.83 4.57
C LEU A 827 9.79 17.34 4.85
#